data_AF-A0A8J6L8P3-F1
#
_entry.id   AF-A0A8J6L8P3-F1
#
_cell.length_a   1.000
_cell.length_b   1.000
_cell.length_c   1.000
_cell.angle_alpha   90.00
_cell.angle_beta   90.00
_cell.angle_gamma   90.00
#
_symmetry.space_group_name_H-M   'P 1'
#
loop_
_entity.id
_entity.type
_entity.pdbx_description
1 polymer ?
#
loop_
_entity_poly.entity_id
_entity_poly.type
_entity_poly.pdbx_seq_one_letter_code
_entity_poly.pdbx_strand_id
1 'polypeptide(L)'
;MSGSGRSFASIIQNFLESCKTLHEEFLPAYDSPEGRKAYEDTLNCVKANFPQYIDELQGTADGAKVPFHEVIPDLFLLHMDNIILSARQEEGMRQPYGCSTICVNRGGQEILGHTEDALAETLNHFYLVSAHIISDKPQGRWNVTEEKFTSLCYAGHLPGYTMSYNHHGLVFSINTLSAKNLIPGRTPRHFITRALLSAENFVEVQQILTDAGSGTGDGCSVNMTFLDQEGDRLFHNIEVAPTECENESQLNVLTASPGEHILHCNSYLRLPVKQVNVEMLRSSEERMAAFKRYASPQDEEDVLKMLSDTSNKEFPVFRDSEFVSTIAVGIFDCVKRTWSLYSDSPKKSEPLVVLPLVLKKGGNVGIPKPDKRRQSVKEVNEEWFTQQLDHFNPTDETTWQQRYYSNDEYFNAEKGGPVFLMIGGEGEASVKWMTQGSWVDSAEKYGALLFQVEHRYYGKSHPTEDLSTENLKYLTSQQALADLATFIVAMNEKYKLPEDVKWIAFGGSYPGSLAAWLRVKYSHLVHGAMSASGPLLAQVDFKDYFRVITDSLASYSDDCVTAVKQGVSQIGVLLKQEIGQANLDQIFNLCDPVQESVDNEQDISNLYETIADDFAGVVQYNKDNRIGSPAGTNITIDVVCDIMVNQTIGPPINRLGQVNQLLLSTYDQKCLDYQYEKMIDTLRNASWDSEASEGGRQWTYQTCTEFGFYQTSSYESHIFGDQFSINFFIQQCTDIFGSIYDDDFVDAAIDRTNTFYGGLDIEVSNVVFVHGSIDPWHALGITKTVDQGAPAIYIEGTAHCANMYPPTDTDLPQLKAAREQIDELIGSWLKV
;
A
#
# COMPACT_ATOMS: atom_id res chain seq x y z
N MET A 1 21.35 -4.06 -7.00
CA MET A 1 20.88 -3.68 -8.35
C MET A 1 21.53 -4.44 -9.52
N SER A 2 22.46 -5.39 -9.33
CA SER A 2 22.99 -6.23 -10.44
C SER A 2 22.05 -7.36 -10.91
N GLY A 3 20.79 -7.37 -10.46
CA GLY A 3 19.81 -8.42 -10.74
C GLY A 3 19.28 -8.38 -12.17
N SER A 4 18.88 -7.20 -12.65
CA SER A 4 18.40 -6.98 -14.02
C SER A 4 19.49 -7.28 -15.05
N GLY A 5 20.68 -6.70 -14.86
CA GLY A 5 21.85 -6.93 -15.71
C GLY A 5 22.22 -8.41 -15.83
N ARG A 6 22.20 -9.17 -14.73
CA ARG A 6 22.49 -10.61 -14.75
C ARG A 6 21.37 -11.43 -15.41
N SER A 7 20.11 -11.12 -15.11
CA SER A 7 18.95 -11.90 -15.58
C SER A 7 18.70 -11.72 -17.07
N PHE A 8 18.98 -10.52 -17.60
CA PHE A 8 18.74 -10.16 -18.99
C PHE A 8 20.04 -9.89 -19.77
N ALA A 9 21.18 -10.37 -19.26
CA ALA A 9 22.51 -10.11 -19.83
C ALA A 9 22.57 -10.34 -21.34
N SER A 10 22.03 -11.47 -21.82
CA SER A 10 22.05 -11.81 -23.24
C SER A 10 21.19 -10.86 -24.10
N ILE A 11 20.04 -10.43 -23.58
CA ILE A 11 19.15 -9.49 -24.28
C ILE A 11 19.81 -8.11 -24.36
N ILE A 12 20.41 -7.66 -23.26
CA ILE A 12 21.12 -6.38 -23.18
C ILE A 12 22.32 -6.37 -24.14
N GLN A 13 23.17 -7.41 -24.10
CA GLN A 13 24.31 -7.54 -25.00
C GLN A 13 23.86 -7.55 -26.47
N ASN A 14 22.85 -8.35 -26.81
CA ASN A 14 22.38 -8.45 -28.19
C ASN A 14 21.76 -7.15 -28.70
N PHE A 15 21.02 -6.43 -27.84
CA PHE A 15 20.49 -5.13 -28.18
C PHE A 15 21.60 -4.12 -28.45
N LEU A 16 22.62 -4.05 -27.58
CA LEU A 16 23.75 -3.14 -27.77
C LEU A 16 24.52 -3.44 -29.07
N GLU A 17 24.76 -4.71 -29.39
CA GLU A 17 25.45 -5.12 -30.64
C GLU A 17 24.64 -4.81 -31.92
N SER A 18 23.31 -4.78 -31.83
CA SER A 18 22.43 -4.62 -32.99
C SER A 18 21.82 -3.22 -33.12
N CYS A 19 21.95 -2.36 -32.11
CA CYS A 19 21.39 -1.01 -32.09
C CYS A 19 22.12 -0.10 -33.09
N LYS A 20 21.46 0.22 -34.20
CA LYS A 20 22.06 1.05 -35.24
C LYS A 20 22.24 2.49 -34.80
N THR A 21 21.25 3.04 -34.11
CA THR A 21 21.32 4.43 -33.61
C THR A 21 22.52 4.63 -32.69
N LEU A 22 22.82 3.65 -31.83
CA LEU A 22 24.00 3.69 -30.97
C LEU A 22 25.31 3.70 -31.78
N HIS A 23 25.47 2.76 -32.71
CA HIS A 23 26.71 2.59 -33.47
C HIS A 23 26.93 3.60 -34.60
N GLU A 24 25.87 4.05 -35.25
CA GLU A 24 25.93 4.92 -36.43
C GLU A 24 25.78 6.41 -36.09
N GLU A 25 25.13 6.76 -34.96
CA GLU A 25 24.89 8.17 -34.57
C GLU A 25 25.53 8.52 -33.22
N PHE A 26 25.19 7.82 -32.13
CA PHE A 26 25.58 8.25 -30.78
C PHE A 26 27.07 8.07 -30.48
N LEU A 27 27.66 6.93 -30.84
CA LEU A 27 29.10 6.69 -30.66
C LEU A 27 29.96 7.63 -31.52
N PRO A 28 29.67 7.84 -32.83
CA PRO A 28 30.36 8.85 -33.62
C PRO A 28 30.23 10.27 -33.07
N ALA A 29 29.07 10.62 -32.51
CA ALA A 29 28.88 11.91 -31.85
C ALA A 29 29.74 12.02 -30.58
N TYR A 30 29.73 10.99 -29.73
CA TYR A 30 30.58 10.88 -28.54
C TYR A 30 32.07 10.99 -28.86
N ASP A 31 32.54 10.49 -30.01
CA ASP A 31 33.96 10.57 -30.36
C ASP A 31 34.46 11.98 -30.71
N SER A 32 33.55 12.95 -30.89
CA SER A 32 33.90 14.35 -31.11
C SER A 32 34.19 15.09 -29.78
N PRO A 33 35.06 16.12 -29.77
CA PRO A 33 35.30 16.93 -28.57
C PRO A 33 34.02 17.54 -27.97
N GLU A 34 33.10 18.00 -28.81
CA GLU A 34 31.83 18.58 -28.41
C GLU A 34 30.90 17.52 -27.79
N GLY A 35 30.85 16.33 -28.39
CA GLY A 35 30.07 15.20 -27.88
C GLY A 35 30.60 14.69 -26.54
N ARG A 36 31.92 14.51 -26.37
CA ARG A 36 32.51 14.13 -25.06
C ARG A 36 32.19 15.13 -23.98
N LYS A 37 32.28 16.44 -24.29
CA LYS A 37 31.92 17.48 -23.34
C LYS A 37 30.44 17.39 -22.95
N ALA A 38 29.54 17.23 -23.92
CA ALA A 38 28.11 17.05 -23.67
C ALA A 38 27.82 15.82 -22.80
N TYR A 39 28.53 14.71 -23.05
CA TYR A 39 28.46 13.50 -22.24
C TYR A 39 28.91 13.74 -20.80
N GLU A 40 30.09 14.33 -20.61
CA GLU A 40 30.65 14.61 -19.29
C GLU A 40 29.78 15.59 -18.49
N ASP A 41 29.32 16.68 -19.11
CA ASP A 41 28.44 17.66 -18.48
C ASP A 41 27.12 17.00 -18.03
N THR A 42 26.53 16.16 -18.88
CA THR A 42 25.27 15.46 -18.57
C THR A 42 25.48 14.40 -17.47
N LEU A 43 26.57 13.62 -17.55
CA LEU A 43 26.91 12.62 -16.54
C LEU A 43 27.17 13.26 -15.17
N ASN A 44 27.86 14.40 -15.12
CA ASN A 44 28.11 15.13 -13.89
C ASN A 44 26.81 15.66 -13.28
N CYS A 45 25.89 16.14 -14.10
CA CYS A 45 24.56 16.58 -13.67
C CYS A 45 23.79 15.43 -12.99
N VAL A 46 23.67 14.28 -13.64
CA VAL A 46 22.92 13.15 -13.06
C VAL A 46 23.64 12.50 -11.87
N LYS A 47 24.98 12.48 -11.82
CA LYS A 47 25.71 12.02 -10.63
C LYS A 47 25.47 12.91 -9.41
N ALA A 48 25.32 14.21 -9.62
CA ALA A 48 25.03 15.16 -8.55
C ALA A 48 23.59 15.04 -8.03
N ASN A 49 22.63 14.76 -8.92
CA ASN A 49 21.21 14.80 -8.58
C ASN A 49 20.59 13.42 -8.32
N PHE A 50 21.08 12.39 -8.99
CA PHE A 50 20.54 11.03 -8.99
C PHE A 50 21.66 9.96 -8.93
N PRO A 51 22.58 10.04 -7.95
CA PRO A 51 23.69 9.07 -7.83
C PRO A 51 23.21 7.62 -7.78
N GLN A 52 22.08 7.36 -7.13
CA GLN A 52 21.51 6.01 -7.00
C GLN A 52 21.09 5.40 -8.35
N TYR A 53 20.63 6.21 -9.31
CA TYR A 53 20.28 5.71 -10.66
C TYR A 53 21.53 5.49 -11.52
N ILE A 54 22.64 6.16 -11.21
CA ILE A 54 23.94 5.83 -11.80
C ILE A 54 24.45 4.49 -11.25
N ASP A 55 24.30 4.25 -9.95
CA ASP A 55 24.64 2.94 -9.35
C ASP A 55 23.76 1.82 -9.92
N GLU A 56 22.48 2.09 -10.19
CA GLU A 56 21.57 1.16 -10.88
C GLU A 56 22.07 0.81 -12.29
N LEU A 57 22.46 1.82 -13.07
CA LEU A 57 23.02 1.63 -14.42
C LEU A 57 24.36 0.89 -14.39
N GLN A 58 25.26 1.24 -13.46
CA GLN A 58 26.52 0.53 -13.28
C GLN A 58 26.27 -0.94 -12.91
N GLY A 59 25.33 -1.20 -12.00
CA GLY A 59 24.94 -2.57 -11.64
C GLY A 59 24.36 -3.35 -12.83
N THR A 60 23.61 -2.69 -13.70
CA THR A 60 23.09 -3.27 -14.95
C THR A 60 24.24 -3.61 -15.91
N ALA A 61 25.19 -2.68 -16.09
CA ALA A 61 26.37 -2.86 -16.92
C ALA A 61 27.23 -4.04 -16.44
N ASP A 62 27.54 -4.07 -15.13
CA ASP A 62 28.34 -5.12 -14.51
C ASP A 62 27.66 -6.48 -14.62
N GLY A 63 26.34 -6.53 -14.38
CA GLY A 63 25.55 -7.74 -14.48
C GLY A 63 25.49 -8.29 -15.91
N ALA A 64 25.36 -7.40 -16.89
CA ALA A 64 25.36 -7.73 -18.31
C ALA A 64 26.77 -7.88 -18.88
N LYS A 65 27.83 -7.68 -18.09
CA LYS A 65 29.25 -7.74 -18.51
C LYS A 65 29.58 -6.80 -19.68
N VAL A 66 29.00 -5.61 -19.67
CA VAL A 66 29.27 -4.57 -20.67
C VAL A 66 30.02 -3.40 -20.02
N PRO A 67 30.99 -2.77 -20.69
CA PRO A 67 31.74 -1.64 -20.12
C PRO A 67 30.84 -0.42 -19.85
N PHE A 68 31.13 0.33 -18.78
CA PHE A 68 30.38 1.55 -18.43
C PHE A 68 31.11 2.87 -18.75
N HIS A 69 32.45 2.95 -18.55
CA HIS A 69 33.14 4.26 -18.55
C HIS A 69 34.46 4.37 -19.34
N GLU A 70 35.19 3.28 -19.61
CA GLU A 70 36.58 3.43 -20.13
C GLU A 70 36.88 2.73 -21.47
N VAL A 71 36.02 1.82 -21.93
CA VAL A 71 36.27 1.09 -23.18
C VAL A 71 35.14 1.27 -24.18
N ILE A 72 33.87 1.34 -23.73
CA ILE A 72 32.71 1.72 -24.56
C ILE A 72 31.61 2.36 -23.66
N PRO A 73 31.13 3.60 -23.90
CA PRO A 73 30.18 4.33 -23.05
C PRO A 73 28.69 4.04 -23.37
N ASP A 74 28.38 2.81 -23.78
CA ASP A 74 27.16 2.49 -24.52
C ASP A 74 25.85 2.76 -23.75
N LEU A 75 25.77 2.28 -22.50
CA LEU A 75 24.52 2.32 -21.75
C LEU A 75 24.09 3.74 -21.39
N PHE A 76 25.02 4.62 -21.00
CA PHE A 76 24.66 6.00 -20.68
C PHE A 76 24.28 6.80 -21.92
N LEU A 77 24.90 6.52 -23.08
CA LEU A 77 24.54 7.15 -24.35
C LEU A 77 23.09 6.88 -24.75
N LEU A 78 22.56 5.68 -24.50
CA LEU A 78 21.15 5.37 -24.72
C LEU A 78 20.21 6.31 -23.93
N HIS A 79 20.63 6.73 -22.73
CA HIS A 79 19.84 7.61 -21.87
C HIS A 79 19.94 9.08 -22.26
N MET A 80 21.04 9.48 -22.90
CA MET A 80 21.19 10.81 -23.50
C MET A 80 20.38 10.94 -24.79
N ASP A 81 20.20 9.86 -25.55
CA ASP A 81 19.46 9.86 -26.82
C ASP A 81 19.95 11.02 -27.72
N ASN A 82 19.07 11.70 -28.45
CA ASN A 82 19.38 12.83 -29.32
C ASN A 82 20.05 14.04 -28.62
N ILE A 83 20.12 14.09 -27.28
CA ILE A 83 20.88 15.15 -26.58
C ILE A 83 22.34 15.12 -27.03
N ILE A 84 22.94 13.94 -27.24
CA ILE A 84 24.35 13.84 -27.68
C ILE A 84 24.57 14.44 -29.08
N LEU A 85 23.60 14.29 -29.98
CA LEU A 85 23.67 14.81 -31.35
C LEU A 85 23.53 16.34 -31.39
N SER A 86 22.76 16.90 -30.46
CA SER A 86 22.55 18.35 -30.35
C SER A 86 23.86 19.12 -30.12
N ALA A 87 24.84 18.49 -29.46
CA ALA A 87 26.17 19.06 -29.23
C ALA A 87 26.92 19.40 -30.52
N ARG A 88 26.62 18.67 -31.60
CA ARG A 88 27.21 18.86 -32.94
C ARG A 88 26.28 19.59 -33.91
N GLN A 89 25.10 20.03 -33.45
CA GLN A 89 24.02 20.55 -34.30
C GLN A 89 23.60 19.54 -35.38
N GLU A 90 23.76 18.26 -35.09
CA GLU A 90 23.32 17.16 -35.96
C GLU A 90 21.88 16.80 -35.64
N GLU A 91 21.12 16.44 -36.66
CA GLU A 91 19.80 15.86 -36.49
C GLU A 91 19.92 14.34 -36.56
N GLY A 92 19.35 13.64 -35.58
CA GLY A 92 19.30 12.18 -35.60
C GLY A 92 18.37 11.63 -36.68
N MET A 93 18.35 10.31 -36.78
CA MET A 93 17.51 9.58 -37.72
C MET A 93 16.04 10.03 -37.65
N ARG A 94 15.55 10.62 -38.76
CA ARG A 94 14.16 11.08 -38.90
C ARG A 94 13.22 9.91 -39.18
N GLN A 95 12.98 9.10 -38.16
CA GLN A 95 12.06 7.96 -38.22
C GLN A 95 10.70 8.35 -37.63
N PRO A 96 9.59 7.81 -38.15
CA PRO A 96 8.24 8.14 -37.68
C PRO A 96 7.83 7.35 -36.43
N TYR A 97 8.76 6.98 -35.54
CA TYR A 97 8.44 6.26 -34.31
C TYR A 97 7.78 7.19 -33.29
N GLY A 98 6.91 6.63 -32.46
CA GLY A 98 6.20 7.37 -31.42
C GLY A 98 4.93 6.63 -31.05
N CYS A 99 4.58 6.66 -29.77
CA CYS A 99 3.51 5.95 -29.09
C CYS A 99 2.12 6.63 -29.20
N SER A 100 1.05 5.98 -28.75
CA SER A 100 -0.28 6.57 -28.64
C SER A 100 -0.90 6.26 -27.28
N THR A 101 -1.57 7.25 -26.68
CA THR A 101 -2.23 7.11 -25.37
C THR A 101 -3.69 7.54 -25.43
N ILE A 102 -4.54 6.79 -24.73
CA ILE A 102 -5.94 7.10 -24.47
C ILE A 102 -6.20 6.97 -22.98
N CYS A 103 -6.69 8.03 -22.33
CA CYS A 103 -7.22 7.95 -20.97
C CYS A 103 -8.73 8.14 -21.01
N VAL A 104 -9.48 7.26 -20.35
CA VAL A 104 -10.94 7.36 -20.18
C VAL A 104 -11.22 7.52 -18.69
N ASN A 105 -11.97 8.56 -18.31
CA ASN A 105 -12.37 8.78 -16.92
C ASN A 105 -13.89 8.84 -16.84
N ARG A 106 -14.56 7.70 -16.71
CA ARG A 106 -16.03 7.61 -16.58
C ARG A 106 -16.39 6.65 -15.45
N GLY A 107 -17.57 6.85 -14.85
CA GLY A 107 -18.02 6.00 -13.74
C GLY A 107 -18.00 4.52 -14.10
N GLY A 108 -17.16 3.74 -13.40
CA GLY A 108 -16.97 2.30 -13.64
C GLY A 108 -16.08 1.95 -14.85
N GLN A 109 -15.48 2.93 -15.52
CA GLN A 109 -14.56 2.79 -16.66
C GLN A 109 -13.45 3.86 -16.55
N GLU A 110 -12.40 3.53 -15.81
CA GLU A 110 -11.25 4.42 -15.58
C GLU A 110 -9.99 3.73 -16.11
N ILE A 111 -9.55 4.14 -17.30
CA ILE A 111 -8.63 3.33 -18.12
C ILE A 111 -7.51 4.21 -18.68
N LEU A 112 -6.28 3.73 -18.57
CA LEU A 112 -5.12 4.26 -19.31
C LEU A 112 -4.65 3.19 -20.29
N GLY A 113 -4.88 3.43 -21.58
CA GLY A 113 -4.39 2.58 -22.67
C GLY A 113 -3.22 3.22 -23.41
N HIS A 114 -2.19 2.44 -23.74
CA HIS A 114 -0.97 2.92 -24.38
C HIS A 114 -0.39 1.93 -25.39
N THR A 115 0.03 2.39 -26.58
CA THR A 115 0.88 1.63 -27.50
C THR A 115 2.33 2.01 -27.31
N GLU A 116 3.22 1.04 -27.06
CA GLU A 116 4.66 1.27 -27.03
C GLU A 116 5.23 0.97 -28.42
N ASP A 117 5.56 2.03 -29.15
CA ASP A 117 6.03 1.96 -30.54
C ASP A 117 7.54 2.18 -30.61
N ALA A 118 8.28 1.15 -31.03
CA ALA A 118 9.74 1.17 -31.08
C ALA A 118 10.25 0.86 -32.48
N LEU A 119 11.55 1.11 -32.71
CA LEU A 119 12.22 0.63 -33.91
C LEU A 119 12.13 -0.90 -33.98
N ALA A 120 12.01 -1.46 -35.18
CA ALA A 120 11.87 -2.91 -35.34
C ALA A 120 13.07 -3.71 -34.79
N GLU A 121 14.25 -3.10 -34.66
CA GLU A 121 15.42 -3.70 -33.99
C GLU A 121 15.24 -3.86 -32.47
N THR A 122 14.32 -3.12 -31.86
CA THR A 122 13.93 -3.26 -30.46
C THR A 122 12.92 -4.39 -30.25
N LEU A 123 12.38 -4.97 -31.33
CA LEU A 123 11.49 -6.12 -31.27
C LEU A 123 12.24 -7.30 -30.61
N ASN A 124 11.73 -7.78 -29.48
CA ASN A 124 12.35 -8.78 -28.58
C ASN A 124 13.45 -8.26 -27.62
N HIS A 125 13.72 -6.95 -27.58
CA HIS A 125 14.69 -6.33 -26.68
C HIS A 125 14.02 -5.50 -25.57
N PHE A 126 13.01 -6.07 -24.92
CA PHE A 126 12.33 -5.47 -23.78
C PHE A 126 11.98 -6.53 -22.74
N TYR A 127 11.79 -6.09 -21.49
CA TYR A 127 11.41 -6.95 -20.37
C TYR A 127 10.62 -6.14 -19.32
N LEU A 128 9.94 -6.84 -18.42
CA LEU A 128 9.34 -6.24 -17.23
C LEU A 128 10.31 -6.29 -16.06
N VAL A 129 10.38 -5.19 -15.31
CA VAL A 129 11.09 -5.12 -14.03
C VAL A 129 10.07 -4.83 -12.96
N SER A 130 9.92 -5.75 -12.01
CA SER A 130 9.28 -5.51 -10.72
C SER A 130 10.38 -5.45 -9.68
N ALA A 131 10.51 -4.33 -8.98
CA ALA A 131 11.59 -4.08 -8.03
C ALA A 131 11.06 -3.46 -6.74
N HIS A 132 11.73 -3.80 -5.64
CA HIS A 132 11.59 -3.17 -4.33
C HIS A 132 12.99 -2.82 -3.85
N ILE A 133 13.27 -1.53 -3.72
CA ILE A 133 14.57 -0.97 -3.39
C ILE A 133 14.39 -0.20 -2.09
N ILE A 134 15.06 -0.65 -1.04
CA ILE A 134 15.11 0.03 0.26
C ILE A 134 16.53 0.54 0.47
N SER A 135 16.66 1.79 0.91
CA SER A 135 17.93 2.42 1.20
C SER A 135 17.98 2.90 2.65
N ASP A 136 19.03 2.51 3.37
CA ASP A 136 19.25 2.93 4.78
C ASP A 136 19.39 4.45 4.97
N LYS A 137 19.64 5.18 3.88
CA LYS A 137 19.77 6.64 3.86
C LYS A 137 18.97 7.20 2.68
N PRO A 138 18.33 8.38 2.84
CA PRO A 138 17.70 9.09 1.74
C PRO A 138 18.66 9.25 0.55
N GLN A 139 18.21 8.85 -0.64
CA GLN A 139 19.01 8.87 -1.86
C GLN A 139 18.58 9.97 -2.83
N GLY A 140 19.56 10.53 -3.53
CA GLY A 140 19.37 11.53 -4.57
C GLY A 140 18.69 12.82 -4.13
N ARG A 141 18.31 13.63 -5.10
CA ARG A 141 17.74 14.96 -4.92
C ARG A 141 16.40 14.94 -4.16
N TRP A 142 15.62 13.87 -4.31
CA TRP A 142 14.28 13.75 -3.75
C TRP A 142 14.25 12.94 -2.44
N ASN A 143 15.41 12.66 -1.83
CA ASN A 143 15.52 12.02 -0.51
C ASN A 143 14.74 10.69 -0.39
N VAL A 144 14.74 9.88 -1.45
CA VAL A 144 13.96 8.65 -1.52
C VAL A 144 14.59 7.56 -0.66
N THR A 145 13.80 6.90 0.18
CA THR A 145 14.26 5.80 1.06
C THR A 145 13.70 4.43 0.65
N GLU A 146 12.58 4.41 -0.08
CA GLU A 146 11.91 3.21 -0.56
C GLU A 146 11.34 3.44 -1.96
N GLU A 147 11.60 2.52 -2.88
CA GLU A 147 10.99 2.48 -4.21
C GLU A 147 10.47 1.08 -4.48
N LYS A 148 9.15 0.91 -4.60
CA LYS A 148 8.53 -0.35 -5.05
C LYS A 148 7.65 -0.09 -6.27
N PHE A 149 7.96 -0.73 -7.38
CA PHE A 149 7.35 -0.46 -8.68
C PHE A 149 7.40 -1.64 -9.66
N THR A 150 6.56 -1.57 -10.69
CA THR A 150 6.70 -2.41 -11.90
C THR A 150 6.72 -1.54 -13.15
N SER A 151 7.68 -1.80 -14.05
CA SER A 151 7.90 -1.04 -15.28
C SER A 151 8.18 -1.97 -16.45
N LEU A 152 7.62 -1.65 -17.62
CA LEU A 152 8.12 -2.17 -18.88
C LEU A 152 9.44 -1.45 -19.20
N CYS A 153 10.46 -2.17 -19.65
CA CYS A 153 11.81 -1.64 -19.80
C CYS A 153 12.40 -2.09 -21.13
N TYR A 154 12.99 -1.13 -21.86
CA TYR A 154 13.89 -1.46 -22.96
C TYR A 154 15.18 -2.07 -22.43
N ALA A 155 15.79 -2.96 -23.22
CA ALA A 155 17.04 -3.59 -22.84
C ALA A 155 18.12 -2.54 -22.53
N GLY A 156 18.70 -2.63 -21.33
CA GLY A 156 19.76 -1.73 -20.87
C GLY A 156 19.30 -0.34 -20.43
N HIS A 157 17.99 -0.03 -20.49
CA HIS A 157 17.45 1.25 -20.03
C HIS A 157 17.00 1.20 -18.57
N LEU A 158 17.01 2.36 -17.91
CA LEU A 158 16.39 2.57 -16.61
C LEU A 158 14.86 2.34 -16.70
N PRO A 159 14.25 1.76 -15.66
CA PRO A 159 12.80 1.70 -15.51
C PRO A 159 12.12 3.09 -15.57
N GLY A 160 10.86 3.14 -16.01
CA GLY A 160 10.02 4.34 -16.00
C GLY A 160 9.83 5.03 -17.35
N TYR A 161 10.66 4.75 -18.37
CA TYR A 161 10.57 5.46 -19.67
C TYR A 161 9.45 4.98 -20.62
N THR A 162 8.68 3.95 -20.24
CA THR A 162 7.59 3.40 -21.08
C THR A 162 6.24 3.56 -20.37
N MET A 163 5.66 2.45 -19.91
CA MET A 163 4.46 2.36 -19.08
C MET A 163 4.80 1.62 -17.78
N SER A 164 4.34 2.17 -16.66
CA SER A 164 4.75 1.73 -15.32
C SER A 164 3.71 2.06 -14.26
N TYR A 165 3.84 1.42 -13.10
CA TYR A 165 3.15 1.82 -11.88
C TYR A 165 4.03 1.66 -10.64
N ASN A 166 3.69 2.36 -9.55
CA ASN A 166 4.33 2.21 -8.24
C ASN A 166 3.35 1.81 -7.13
N HIS A 167 3.91 1.38 -5.99
CA HIS A 167 3.14 0.92 -4.84
C HIS A 167 2.37 2.03 -4.09
N HIS A 168 2.63 3.31 -4.39
CA HIS A 168 1.86 4.45 -3.89
C HIS A 168 0.60 4.73 -4.74
N GLY A 169 0.41 3.96 -5.82
CA GLY A 169 -0.77 4.07 -6.68
C GLY A 169 -0.58 4.97 -7.89
N LEU A 170 0.63 5.45 -8.18
CA LEU A 170 0.89 6.13 -9.45
C LEU A 170 0.86 5.12 -10.59
N VAL A 171 0.07 5.39 -11.62
CA VAL A 171 0.07 4.68 -12.91
C VAL A 171 0.37 5.68 -14.01
N PHE A 172 1.32 5.37 -14.90
CA PHE A 172 1.67 6.30 -15.97
C PHE A 172 2.23 5.64 -17.24
N SER A 173 2.17 6.39 -18.35
CA SER A 173 2.83 6.09 -19.62
C SER A 173 3.50 7.33 -20.23
N ILE A 174 4.50 7.10 -21.08
CA ILE A 174 5.33 8.15 -21.66
C ILE A 174 5.18 8.22 -23.19
N ASN A 175 5.05 9.43 -23.73
CA ASN A 175 5.25 9.70 -25.16
C ASN A 175 6.46 10.64 -25.35
N THR A 176 7.46 10.21 -26.09
CA THR A 176 8.61 11.07 -26.46
C THR A 176 8.19 12.29 -27.29
N LEU A 177 8.71 13.48 -26.97
CA LEU A 177 8.44 14.72 -27.71
C LEU A 177 9.73 15.32 -28.28
N SER A 178 9.79 15.54 -29.60
CA SER A 178 10.99 16.02 -30.29
C SER A 178 11.12 17.55 -30.27
N ALA A 179 11.45 18.10 -29.10
CA ALA A 179 11.83 19.51 -28.96
C ALA A 179 13.04 19.84 -29.86
N LYS A 180 13.02 21.02 -30.50
CA LYS A 180 14.11 21.48 -31.37
C LYS A 180 15.40 21.73 -30.59
N ASN A 181 15.27 22.38 -29.44
CA ASN A 181 16.40 22.78 -28.63
C ASN A 181 16.55 21.74 -27.51
N LEU A 182 17.52 20.86 -27.65
CA LEU A 182 17.94 19.93 -26.61
C LEU A 182 19.14 20.54 -25.86
N ILE A 183 19.27 20.23 -24.57
CA ILE A 183 20.23 20.91 -23.71
C ILE A 183 21.12 19.88 -23.00
N PRO A 184 22.34 19.63 -23.49
CA PRO A 184 23.34 18.84 -22.76
C PRO A 184 23.66 19.45 -21.39
N GLY A 185 24.01 18.61 -20.42
CA GLY A 185 24.28 19.04 -19.04
C GLY A 185 23.04 19.19 -18.15
N ARG A 186 21.85 18.96 -18.70
CA ARG A 186 20.56 18.92 -17.98
C ARG A 186 20.14 17.46 -17.75
N THR A 187 19.09 17.23 -16.97
CA THR A 187 18.66 15.87 -16.63
C THR A 187 17.97 15.20 -17.83
N PRO A 188 18.44 14.06 -18.35
CA PRO A 188 17.74 13.37 -19.44
C PRO A 188 16.37 12.83 -19.00
N ARG A 189 15.38 12.78 -19.90
CA ARG A 189 14.02 12.27 -19.59
C ARG A 189 14.01 10.88 -18.97
N HIS A 190 14.95 10.01 -19.33
CA HIS A 190 15.04 8.66 -18.76
C HIS A 190 15.27 8.69 -17.24
N PHE A 191 16.04 9.66 -16.73
CA PHE A 191 16.27 9.82 -15.29
C PHE A 191 15.07 10.46 -14.60
N ILE A 192 14.46 11.47 -15.22
CA ILE A 192 13.25 12.12 -14.69
C ILE A 192 12.09 11.13 -14.60
N THR A 193 11.88 10.31 -15.62
CA THR A 193 10.81 9.29 -15.64
C THR A 193 11.12 8.12 -14.71
N ARG A 194 12.39 7.74 -14.51
CA ARG A 194 12.80 6.81 -13.44
C ARG A 194 12.47 7.35 -12.05
N ALA A 195 12.66 8.65 -11.82
CA ALA A 195 12.34 9.30 -10.55
C ALA A 195 10.82 9.31 -10.25
N LEU A 196 9.97 9.37 -11.27
CA LEU A 196 8.50 9.31 -11.08
C LEU A 196 8.05 8.04 -10.35
N LEU A 197 8.78 6.93 -10.47
CA LEU A 197 8.43 5.68 -9.80
C LEU A 197 8.51 5.77 -8.26
N SER A 198 9.15 6.81 -7.72
CA SER A 198 9.16 7.12 -6.29
C SER A 198 8.03 8.05 -5.82
N ALA A 199 7.29 8.67 -6.74
CA ALA A 199 6.34 9.72 -6.39
C ALA A 199 5.11 9.16 -5.63
N GLU A 200 4.80 9.78 -4.50
CA GLU A 200 3.69 9.37 -3.63
C GLU A 200 2.37 10.06 -4.00
N ASN A 201 2.46 11.22 -4.64
CA ASN A 201 1.30 12.05 -4.96
C ASN A 201 1.56 12.96 -6.16
N PHE A 202 0.50 13.64 -6.63
CA PHE A 202 0.56 14.52 -7.80
C PHE A 202 1.50 15.73 -7.61
N VAL A 203 1.67 16.23 -6.38
CA VAL A 203 2.55 17.37 -6.11
C VAL A 203 4.01 16.98 -6.35
N GLU A 204 4.42 15.81 -5.85
CA GLU A 204 5.77 15.28 -6.08
C GLU A 204 6.03 15.00 -7.55
N VAL A 205 5.04 14.48 -8.29
CA VAL A 205 5.15 14.34 -9.76
C VAL A 205 5.49 15.69 -10.40
N GLN A 206 4.78 16.76 -10.03
CA GLN A 206 5.06 18.08 -10.59
C GLN A 206 6.45 18.57 -10.21
N GLN A 207 6.91 18.34 -8.98
CA GLN A 207 8.26 18.70 -8.54
C GLN A 207 9.34 17.95 -9.32
N ILE A 208 9.18 16.63 -9.49
CA ILE A 208 10.08 15.77 -10.24
C ILE A 208 10.16 16.21 -11.70
N LEU A 209 9.02 16.48 -12.35
CA LEU A 209 8.99 16.90 -13.75
C LEU A 209 9.52 18.32 -13.96
N THR A 210 9.27 19.23 -13.01
CA THR A 210 9.84 20.58 -13.03
C THR A 210 11.35 20.52 -12.88
N ASP A 211 11.86 19.59 -12.08
CA ASP A 211 13.28 19.37 -11.81
C ASP A 211 14.04 20.67 -11.45
N ALA A 212 13.42 21.48 -10.58
CA ALA A 212 13.94 22.79 -10.22
C ALA A 212 15.40 22.73 -9.75
N GLY A 213 16.24 23.59 -10.31
CA GLY A 213 17.69 23.61 -10.14
C GLY A 213 18.48 22.89 -11.22
N SER A 214 17.86 22.03 -12.03
CA SER A 214 18.48 21.40 -13.21
C SER A 214 17.60 21.55 -14.44
N GLY A 215 16.36 21.05 -14.44
CA GLY A 215 15.50 20.99 -15.61
C GLY A 215 15.88 19.84 -16.55
N THR A 216 14.94 19.47 -17.43
CA THR A 216 15.15 18.40 -18.41
C THR A 216 16.03 18.83 -19.57
N GLY A 217 16.80 17.90 -20.14
CA GLY A 217 17.59 18.11 -21.37
C GLY A 217 16.79 17.88 -22.65
N ASP A 218 15.65 17.21 -22.55
CA ASP A 218 14.80 16.82 -23.67
C ASP A 218 13.32 16.67 -23.27
N GLY A 219 12.46 16.43 -24.27
CA GLY A 219 11.01 16.51 -24.11
C GLY A 219 10.28 15.17 -23.96
N CYS A 220 9.20 15.17 -23.19
CA CYS A 220 8.25 14.06 -23.14
C CYS A 220 6.84 14.52 -22.74
N SER A 221 5.86 13.65 -22.92
CA SER A 221 4.54 13.77 -22.33
C SER A 221 4.29 12.59 -21.39
N VAL A 222 3.81 12.89 -20.19
CA VAL A 222 3.46 11.91 -19.16
C VAL A 222 1.96 11.84 -19.04
N ASN A 223 1.37 10.67 -19.32
CA ASN A 223 -0.04 10.39 -19.11
C ASN A 223 -0.17 9.60 -17.81
N MET A 224 -1.02 10.00 -16.88
CA MET A 224 -1.05 9.36 -15.57
C MET A 224 -2.36 9.49 -14.80
N THR A 225 -2.48 8.72 -13.73
CA THR A 225 -3.47 8.89 -12.66
C THR A 225 -2.93 8.30 -11.35
N PHE A 226 -3.50 8.70 -10.21
CA PHE A 226 -3.28 8.04 -8.93
C PHE A 226 -4.48 7.16 -8.58
N LEU A 227 -4.23 5.90 -8.23
CA LEU A 227 -5.24 4.95 -7.83
C LEU A 227 -5.85 5.29 -6.47
N ASP A 228 -5.00 5.79 -5.56
CA ASP A 228 -5.34 6.15 -4.18
C ASP A 228 -5.23 7.67 -3.97
N GLN A 229 -6.05 8.44 -4.69
CA GLN A 229 -6.17 9.89 -4.51
C GLN A 229 -7.44 10.28 -3.74
N GLU A 230 -7.43 11.47 -3.14
CA GLU A 230 -8.61 12.02 -2.48
C GLU A 230 -9.65 12.51 -3.50
N GLY A 231 -10.92 12.14 -3.30
CA GLY A 231 -12.03 12.56 -4.15
C GLY A 231 -12.18 11.71 -5.41
N ASP A 232 -12.82 12.27 -6.43
CA ASP A 232 -12.99 11.61 -7.72
C ASP A 232 -11.63 11.41 -8.39
N ARG A 233 -11.42 10.28 -9.08
CA ARG A 233 -10.18 10.00 -9.80
C ARG A 233 -9.99 11.02 -10.93
N LEU A 234 -8.75 11.48 -11.10
CA LEU A 234 -8.35 12.42 -12.15
C LEU A 234 -7.29 11.79 -13.02
N PHE A 235 -7.40 11.99 -14.33
CA PHE A 235 -6.34 11.64 -15.27
C PHE A 235 -5.63 12.91 -15.71
N HIS A 236 -4.31 12.83 -15.83
CA HIS A 236 -3.47 13.94 -16.23
C HIS A 236 -2.66 13.59 -17.47
N ASN A 237 -2.50 14.56 -18.35
CA ASN A 237 -1.46 14.55 -19.38
C ASN A 237 -0.58 15.79 -19.18
N ILE A 238 0.70 15.57 -18.93
CA ILE A 238 1.67 16.62 -18.65
C ILE A 238 2.65 16.67 -19.81
N GLU A 239 2.72 17.81 -20.51
CA GLU A 239 3.79 18.07 -21.48
C GLU A 239 4.98 18.68 -20.74
N VAL A 240 6.19 18.16 -21.01
CA VAL A 240 7.45 18.55 -20.37
C VAL A 240 8.44 18.95 -21.46
N ALA A 241 9.05 20.13 -21.33
CA ALA A 241 10.02 20.64 -22.30
C ALA A 241 11.27 21.24 -21.64
N PRO A 242 12.44 21.16 -22.31
CA PRO A 242 13.67 21.82 -21.87
C PRO A 242 13.59 23.35 -22.04
N THR A 243 14.23 24.08 -21.13
CA THR A 243 14.26 25.56 -21.13
C THR A 243 15.70 26.09 -21.06
N GLU A 244 16.07 27.02 -21.95
CA GLU A 244 17.43 27.60 -21.98
C GLU A 244 17.67 28.66 -20.89
N CYS A 245 16.64 29.42 -20.52
CA CYS A 245 16.78 30.61 -19.66
C CYS A 245 16.53 30.36 -18.18
N GLU A 246 15.90 29.24 -17.83
CA GLU A 246 15.49 28.90 -16.47
C GLU A 246 16.21 27.62 -16.04
N ASN A 247 16.45 27.46 -14.74
CA ASN A 247 17.04 26.24 -14.17
C ASN A 247 15.96 25.19 -13.86
N GLU A 248 14.91 25.11 -14.67
CA GLU A 248 13.78 24.18 -14.51
C GLU A 248 13.14 23.85 -15.86
N SER A 249 12.39 22.75 -15.91
CA SER A 249 11.62 22.31 -17.07
C SER A 249 10.33 23.13 -17.21
N GLN A 250 9.91 23.39 -18.45
CA GLN A 250 8.58 23.96 -18.70
C GLN A 250 7.51 22.86 -18.68
N LEU A 251 6.43 23.06 -17.92
CA LEU A 251 5.32 22.11 -17.79
C LEU A 251 3.99 22.67 -18.30
N ASN A 252 3.16 21.80 -18.89
CA ASN A 252 1.73 22.08 -19.08
C ASN A 252 0.85 20.87 -18.75
N VAL A 253 -0.01 21.03 -17.75
CA VAL A 253 -0.91 19.99 -17.26
C VAL A 253 -2.30 20.14 -17.90
N LEU A 254 -2.75 19.09 -18.58
CA LEU A 254 -4.15 18.86 -18.93
C LEU A 254 -4.73 17.84 -17.94
N THR A 255 -5.90 18.14 -17.38
CA THR A 255 -6.61 17.24 -16.46
C THR A 255 -7.95 16.84 -17.06
N ALA A 256 -8.27 15.55 -17.02
CA ALA A 256 -9.58 15.01 -17.35
C ALA A 256 -10.30 14.56 -16.07
N SER A 257 -11.41 15.23 -15.78
CA SER A 257 -12.33 14.95 -14.69
C SER A 257 -13.30 13.82 -15.05
N PRO A 258 -14.12 13.29 -14.12
CA PRO A 258 -15.12 12.30 -14.44
C PRO A 258 -16.07 12.76 -15.57
N GLY A 259 -16.27 11.89 -16.55
CA GLY A 259 -16.97 12.16 -17.81
C GLY A 259 -16.05 12.51 -18.99
N GLU A 260 -14.78 12.83 -18.74
CA GLU A 260 -13.83 13.31 -19.74
C GLU A 260 -12.85 12.20 -20.20
N HIS A 261 -12.06 12.51 -21.22
CA HIS A 261 -11.04 11.62 -21.77
C HIS A 261 -9.85 12.43 -22.30
N ILE A 262 -8.69 11.77 -22.43
CA ILE A 262 -7.47 12.35 -23.00
C ILE A 262 -7.01 11.48 -24.17
N LEU A 263 -6.56 12.13 -25.24
CA LEU A 263 -5.92 11.49 -26.38
C LEU A 263 -4.58 12.16 -26.61
N HIS A 264 -3.51 11.37 -26.78
CA HIS A 264 -2.18 11.92 -27.01
C HIS A 264 -1.36 11.08 -27.99
N CYS A 265 -0.67 11.75 -28.93
CA CYS A 265 0.25 11.14 -29.89
C CYS A 265 1.46 12.08 -30.06
N ASN A 266 2.60 11.75 -29.45
CA ASN A 266 3.97 12.31 -29.60
C ASN A 266 4.14 13.73 -30.18
N SER A 267 3.32 14.69 -29.79
CA SER A 267 3.46 16.09 -30.22
C SER A 267 3.08 17.03 -29.09
N TYR A 268 3.78 18.15 -28.99
CA TYR A 268 3.36 19.24 -28.10
C TYR A 268 2.04 19.82 -28.60
N LEU A 269 0.98 19.68 -27.81
CA LEU A 269 -0.34 20.22 -28.10
C LEU A 269 -0.57 21.56 -27.40
N ARG A 270 0.16 21.84 -26.31
CA ARG A 270 -0.11 22.96 -25.40
C ARG A 270 1.11 23.82 -25.13
N LEU A 271 2.29 23.24 -25.01
CA LEU A 271 3.53 24.01 -24.91
C LEU A 271 3.95 24.56 -26.29
N PRO A 272 4.29 25.86 -26.39
CA PRO A 272 4.67 26.49 -27.66
C PRO A 272 6.14 26.18 -28.04
N VAL A 273 6.49 24.89 -28.09
CA VAL A 273 7.84 24.41 -28.35
C VAL A 273 8.00 24.06 -29.82
N LYS A 274 9.07 24.55 -30.45
CA LYS A 274 9.38 24.20 -31.84
C LYS A 274 9.83 22.74 -31.90
N GLN A 275 9.30 21.98 -32.86
CA GLN A 275 9.58 20.56 -33.05
C GLN A 275 10.41 20.31 -34.32
N VAL A 276 11.27 19.27 -34.34
CA VAL A 276 12.22 19.02 -35.45
C VAL A 276 11.99 17.73 -36.25
N ASN A 277 11.40 16.69 -35.67
CA ASN A 277 11.17 15.42 -36.38
C ASN A 277 9.87 15.50 -37.21
N VAL A 278 9.99 15.97 -38.45
CA VAL A 278 8.84 16.17 -39.36
C VAL A 278 8.05 14.89 -39.63
N GLU A 279 8.71 13.74 -39.76
CA GLU A 279 8.02 12.46 -39.99
C GLU A 279 7.26 11.98 -38.75
N MET A 280 7.81 12.15 -37.55
CA MET A 280 7.08 11.86 -36.30
C MET A 280 5.88 12.79 -36.10
N LEU A 281 5.99 14.07 -36.49
CA LEU A 281 4.86 15.01 -36.45
C LEU A 281 3.75 14.59 -37.41
N ARG A 282 4.10 14.27 -38.66
CA ARG A 282 3.15 13.76 -39.66
C ARG A 282 2.45 12.50 -39.17
N SER A 283 3.21 11.55 -38.61
CA SER A 283 2.69 10.35 -37.96
C SER A 283 1.72 10.67 -36.82
N SER A 284 2.08 11.61 -35.95
CA SER A 284 1.27 12.00 -34.79
C SER A 284 -0.04 12.66 -35.21
N GLU A 285 0.00 13.54 -36.22
CA GLU A 285 -1.18 14.18 -36.80
C GLU A 285 -2.15 13.14 -37.41
N GLU A 286 -1.63 12.18 -38.17
CA GLU A 286 -2.42 11.13 -38.81
C GLU A 286 -3.06 10.16 -37.81
N ARG A 287 -2.32 9.77 -36.75
CA ARG A 287 -2.87 8.92 -35.67
C ARG A 287 -3.90 9.66 -34.82
N MET A 288 -3.67 10.94 -34.53
CA MET A 288 -4.66 11.78 -33.87
C MET A 288 -5.91 11.97 -34.75
N ALA A 289 -5.75 12.10 -36.07
CA ALA A 289 -6.86 12.12 -37.01
C ALA A 289 -7.58 10.76 -37.08
N ALA A 290 -6.88 9.63 -36.88
CA ALA A 290 -7.50 8.32 -36.72
C ALA A 290 -8.40 8.27 -35.48
N PHE A 291 -7.90 8.69 -34.31
CA PHE A 291 -8.73 8.75 -33.09
C PHE A 291 -9.96 9.63 -33.26
N LYS A 292 -9.83 10.79 -33.92
CA LYS A 292 -10.95 11.71 -34.18
C LYS A 292 -12.03 11.15 -35.13
N ARG A 293 -11.79 10.03 -35.83
CA ARG A 293 -12.81 9.35 -36.64
C ARG A 293 -13.72 8.45 -35.80
N TYR A 294 -13.31 8.08 -34.59
CA TYR A 294 -14.13 7.33 -33.65
C TYR A 294 -15.06 8.26 -32.87
N ALA A 295 -16.12 7.69 -32.28
CA ALA A 295 -16.83 8.38 -31.20
C ALA A 295 -15.89 8.53 -29.99
N SER A 296 -16.20 9.46 -29.07
CA SER A 296 -15.42 9.59 -27.84
C SER A 296 -15.39 8.26 -27.10
N PRO A 297 -14.22 7.78 -26.64
CA PRO A 297 -14.11 6.48 -25.98
C PRO A 297 -14.91 6.47 -24.69
N GLN A 298 -15.66 5.39 -24.47
CA GLN A 298 -16.55 5.22 -23.33
C GLN A 298 -16.05 4.20 -22.32
N ASP A 299 -15.40 3.15 -22.81
CA ASP A 299 -15.07 1.94 -22.06
C ASP A 299 -13.78 1.28 -22.58
N GLU A 300 -13.42 0.15 -21.97
CA GLU A 300 -12.25 -0.65 -22.34
C GLU A 300 -12.28 -1.11 -23.80
N GLU A 301 -13.44 -1.54 -24.30
CA GLU A 301 -13.59 -2.06 -25.67
C GLU A 301 -13.28 -0.97 -26.71
N ASP A 302 -13.75 0.25 -26.48
CA ASP A 302 -13.42 1.40 -27.32
C ASP A 302 -11.91 1.67 -27.33
N VAL A 303 -11.25 1.64 -26.17
CA VAL A 303 -9.81 1.86 -26.05
C VAL A 303 -9.04 0.78 -26.82
N LEU A 304 -9.36 -0.50 -26.62
CA LEU A 304 -8.73 -1.63 -27.32
C LEU A 304 -8.87 -1.50 -28.85
N LYS A 305 -10.07 -1.13 -29.30
CA LYS A 305 -10.38 -0.96 -30.72
C LYS A 305 -9.63 0.22 -31.35
N MET A 306 -9.58 1.35 -30.65
CA MET A 306 -8.89 2.56 -31.13
C MET A 306 -7.38 2.35 -31.19
N LEU A 307 -6.78 1.75 -30.16
CA LEU A 307 -5.35 1.43 -30.15
C LEU A 307 -4.98 0.36 -31.19
N SER A 308 -5.94 -0.46 -31.63
CA SER A 308 -5.80 -1.43 -32.71
C SER A 308 -6.05 -0.87 -34.12
N ASP A 309 -6.19 0.45 -34.30
CA ASP A 309 -6.54 1.02 -35.61
C ASP A 309 -5.38 0.91 -36.62
N THR A 310 -5.66 0.25 -37.75
CA THR A 310 -4.74 0.12 -38.89
C THR A 310 -5.32 0.74 -40.17
N SER A 311 -6.22 1.72 -40.04
CA SER A 311 -6.97 2.27 -41.17
C SER A 311 -6.13 3.18 -42.06
N ASN A 312 -5.16 3.89 -41.48
CA ASN A 312 -4.14 4.60 -42.22
C ASN A 312 -3.02 3.60 -42.59
N LYS A 313 -2.69 3.49 -43.88
CA LYS A 313 -1.69 2.52 -44.37
C LYS A 313 -0.24 2.97 -44.18
N GLU A 314 -0.02 4.26 -44.00
CA GLU A 314 1.32 4.86 -43.86
C GLU A 314 1.67 5.04 -42.38
N PHE A 315 0.72 5.52 -41.58
CA PHE A 315 0.87 5.73 -40.13
C PHE A 315 -0.32 5.17 -39.34
N PRO A 316 -0.46 3.83 -39.27
CA PRO A 316 -1.46 3.23 -38.42
C PRO A 316 -1.15 3.51 -36.93
N VAL A 317 -2.17 3.39 -36.07
CA VAL A 317 -2.01 3.48 -34.61
C VAL A 317 -1.30 2.24 -34.11
N PHE A 318 -1.83 1.05 -34.43
CA PHE A 318 -1.12 -0.21 -34.21
C PHE A 318 -0.18 -0.50 -35.38
N ARG A 319 1.10 -0.71 -35.08
CA ARG A 319 2.15 -0.77 -36.09
C ARG A 319 2.72 -2.17 -36.22
N ASP A 320 2.75 -2.65 -37.45
CA ASP A 320 3.42 -3.87 -37.87
C ASP A 320 4.12 -3.56 -39.20
N SER A 321 5.34 -3.03 -39.11
CA SER A 321 6.12 -2.62 -40.28
C SER A 321 7.59 -2.96 -40.11
N GLU A 322 8.33 -3.06 -41.22
CA GLU A 322 9.75 -3.40 -41.22
C GLU A 322 10.65 -2.39 -40.47
N PHE A 323 10.15 -1.18 -40.19
CA PHE A 323 10.95 -0.10 -39.60
C PHE A 323 10.50 0.29 -38.19
N VAL A 324 9.19 0.37 -37.94
CA VAL A 324 8.60 0.68 -36.62
C VAL A 324 7.50 -0.34 -36.33
N SER A 325 7.52 -0.91 -35.13
CA SER A 325 6.52 -1.88 -34.66
C SER A 325 6.01 -1.51 -33.28
N THR A 326 4.74 -1.79 -33.03
CA THR A 326 4.15 -1.74 -31.68
C THR A 326 4.64 -2.98 -30.93
N ILE A 327 5.58 -2.80 -30.00
CA ILE A 327 6.18 -3.92 -29.27
C ILE A 327 5.30 -4.40 -28.11
N ALA A 328 4.45 -3.51 -27.59
CA ALA A 328 3.48 -3.81 -26.56
C ALA A 328 2.30 -2.85 -26.62
N VAL A 329 1.11 -3.33 -26.27
CA VAL A 329 -0.02 -2.48 -25.87
C VAL A 329 -0.31 -2.73 -24.40
N GLY A 330 -0.33 -1.69 -23.59
CA GLY A 330 -0.68 -1.77 -22.17
C GLY A 330 -2.03 -1.13 -21.91
N ILE A 331 -2.85 -1.83 -21.13
CA ILE A 331 -4.15 -1.34 -20.65
C ILE A 331 -4.14 -1.42 -19.13
N PHE A 332 -4.06 -0.26 -18.49
CA PHE A 332 -4.32 -0.15 -17.07
C PHE A 332 -5.81 0.07 -16.88
N ASP A 333 -6.47 -0.91 -16.28
CA ASP A 333 -7.81 -0.74 -15.72
C ASP A 333 -7.63 -0.31 -14.27
N CYS A 334 -7.86 0.99 -14.01
CA CYS A 334 -7.64 1.57 -12.70
C CYS A 334 -8.77 1.19 -11.72
N VAL A 335 -9.94 0.75 -12.21
CA VAL A 335 -11.04 0.26 -11.37
C VAL A 335 -10.75 -1.17 -10.92
N LYS A 336 -10.44 -2.06 -11.88
CA LYS A 336 -10.05 -3.45 -11.61
C LYS A 336 -8.64 -3.59 -11.02
N ARG A 337 -7.85 -2.52 -11.05
CA ARG A 337 -6.45 -2.48 -10.61
C ARG A 337 -5.59 -3.52 -11.33
N THR A 338 -5.76 -3.63 -12.64
CA THR A 338 -4.99 -4.56 -13.48
C THR A 338 -4.24 -3.83 -14.58
N TRP A 339 -3.11 -4.39 -15.00
CA TRP A 339 -2.36 -4.00 -16.17
C TRP A 339 -2.27 -5.16 -17.16
N SER A 340 -3.08 -5.09 -18.21
CA SER A 340 -3.09 -6.05 -19.31
C SER A 340 -2.05 -5.66 -20.35
N LEU A 341 -1.17 -6.58 -20.71
CA LEU A 341 -0.12 -6.39 -21.71
C LEU A 341 -0.35 -7.30 -22.90
N TYR A 342 -0.38 -6.71 -24.09
CA TYR A 342 -0.54 -7.41 -25.36
C TYR A 342 0.75 -7.30 -26.17
N SER A 343 1.20 -8.41 -26.74
CA SER A 343 2.34 -8.44 -27.68
C SER A 343 1.91 -8.36 -29.16
N ASP A 344 0.60 -8.30 -29.42
CA ASP A 344 0.00 -8.16 -30.75
C ASP A 344 -1.27 -7.29 -30.61
N SER A 345 -1.96 -6.99 -31.72
CA SER A 345 -3.13 -6.13 -31.76
C SER A 345 -4.23 -6.66 -30.83
N PRO A 346 -4.66 -5.87 -29.82
CA PRO A 346 -5.71 -6.29 -28.88
C PRO A 346 -7.05 -6.66 -29.52
N LYS A 347 -7.30 -6.24 -30.76
CA LYS A 347 -8.46 -6.65 -31.54
C LYS A 347 -8.41 -8.12 -32.00
N LYS A 348 -7.23 -8.74 -32.05
CA LYS A 348 -6.99 -10.06 -32.63
C LYS A 348 -6.41 -11.07 -31.64
N SER A 349 -5.93 -10.61 -30.50
CA SER A 349 -5.28 -11.44 -29.49
C SER A 349 -5.78 -11.12 -28.09
N GLU A 350 -5.74 -12.14 -27.24
CA GLU A 350 -5.86 -11.98 -25.79
C GLU A 350 -4.57 -11.37 -25.21
N PRO A 351 -4.62 -10.76 -24.02
CA PRO A 351 -3.42 -10.24 -23.36
C PRO A 351 -2.42 -11.37 -23.10
N LEU A 352 -1.14 -11.08 -23.34
CA LEU A 352 -0.03 -11.97 -23.01
C LEU A 352 0.05 -12.22 -21.50
N VAL A 353 -0.19 -11.17 -20.71
CA VAL A 353 -0.24 -11.23 -19.25
C VAL A 353 -1.15 -10.14 -18.72
N VAL A 354 -1.85 -10.43 -17.62
CA VAL A 354 -2.61 -9.46 -16.83
C VAL A 354 -1.98 -9.41 -15.45
N LEU A 355 -1.36 -8.28 -15.12
CA LEU A 355 -0.65 -8.07 -13.85
C LEU A 355 -1.56 -7.31 -12.87
N PRO A 356 -1.66 -7.72 -11.60
CA PRO A 356 -2.31 -6.91 -10.58
C PRO A 356 -1.45 -5.67 -10.26
N LEU A 357 -2.10 -4.56 -9.91
CA LEU A 357 -1.47 -3.33 -9.43
C LEU A 357 -1.35 -3.39 -7.90
N VAL A 358 -0.17 -3.76 -7.41
CA VAL A 358 0.08 -3.99 -5.97
C VAL A 358 0.38 -2.66 -5.24
N LEU A 359 -0.46 -2.32 -4.26
CA LEU A 359 -0.34 -1.09 -3.45
C LEU A 359 0.10 -1.39 -2.00
N LYS A 360 0.61 -0.39 -1.30
CA LYS A 360 0.98 -0.49 0.12
C LYS A 360 -0.26 -0.79 1.00
N LYS A 361 -0.24 -1.89 1.78
CA LYS A 361 -1.26 -2.20 2.79
C LYS A 361 -0.98 -1.43 4.08
N GLY A 362 -2.02 -0.93 4.75
CA GLY A 362 -1.95 -0.27 6.07
C GLY A 362 -2.26 -1.25 7.20
N GLY A 363 -1.75 -0.99 8.42
CA GLY A 363 -1.93 -1.85 9.61
C GLY A 363 -3.38 -1.98 10.14
N ASN A 364 -3.56 -2.85 11.15
CA ASN A 364 -4.87 -3.34 11.62
C ASN A 364 -5.79 -2.29 12.27
N VAL A 365 -5.24 -1.21 12.85
CA VAL A 365 -6.02 0.00 13.16
C VAL A 365 -6.02 0.85 11.90
N GLY A 366 -7.05 0.65 11.07
CA GLY A 366 -7.16 1.29 9.75
C GLY A 366 -6.93 2.81 9.81
N ILE A 367 -6.53 3.40 8.69
CA ILE A 367 -6.13 4.81 8.63
C ILE A 367 -7.36 5.73 8.78
N PRO A 368 -7.26 6.90 9.46
CA PRO A 368 -8.39 7.82 9.57
C PRO A 368 -8.70 8.54 8.26
N LYS A 369 -9.99 8.85 8.02
CA LYS A 369 -10.40 9.71 6.89
C LYS A 369 -9.79 11.10 7.03
N PRO A 370 -9.36 11.76 5.94
CA PRO A 370 -9.16 13.20 5.96
C PRO A 370 -10.48 13.86 6.36
N ASP A 371 -10.47 14.54 7.49
CA ASP A 371 -11.58 15.39 7.90
C ASP A 371 -11.53 16.67 7.06
N LYS A 372 -12.52 16.88 6.19
CA LYS A 372 -12.61 18.08 5.34
C LYS A 372 -12.66 19.39 6.14
N ARG A 373 -12.96 19.32 7.44
CA ARG A 373 -12.92 20.47 8.36
C ARG A 373 -11.48 20.84 8.75
N ARG A 374 -10.51 19.98 8.47
CA ARG A 374 -9.12 20.09 8.93
C ARG A 374 -8.13 20.04 7.78
N GLN A 375 -7.33 21.10 7.70
CA GLN A 375 -6.11 21.14 6.90
C GLN A 375 -4.98 21.48 7.86
N SER A 376 -4.23 20.46 8.30
CA SER A 376 -2.99 20.67 9.05
C SER A 376 -2.07 21.53 8.20
N VAL A 377 -1.56 22.61 8.79
CA VAL A 377 -0.57 23.47 8.11
C VAL A 377 0.86 23.00 8.41
N LYS A 378 1.02 22.10 9.40
CA LYS A 378 2.29 21.51 9.79
C LYS A 378 2.50 20.19 9.05
N GLU A 379 3.64 20.11 8.36
CA GLU A 379 4.20 18.85 7.86
C GLU A 379 4.76 18.06 9.05
N VAL A 380 4.25 16.85 9.24
CA VAL A 380 4.69 15.93 10.30
C VAL A 380 5.64 14.92 9.68
N ASN A 381 6.88 14.91 10.14
CA ASN A 381 7.93 14.01 9.64
C ASN A 381 8.12 12.82 10.56
N GLU A 382 8.61 11.70 10.00
CA GLU A 382 9.06 10.57 10.82
C GLU A 382 10.31 10.96 11.65
N GLU A 383 10.32 10.53 12.91
CA GLU A 383 11.42 10.72 13.84
C GLU A 383 11.82 9.36 14.46
N TRP A 384 13.03 9.32 15.05
CA TRP A 384 13.62 8.11 15.59
C TRP A 384 14.10 8.31 17.02
N PHE A 385 13.77 7.36 17.89
CA PHE A 385 14.14 7.33 19.29
C PHE A 385 15.08 6.15 19.56
N THR A 386 16.26 6.41 20.12
CA THR A 386 17.17 5.35 20.57
C THR A 386 16.58 4.66 21.80
N GLN A 387 16.18 3.40 21.63
CA GLN A 387 15.49 2.59 22.62
C GLN A 387 16.38 1.45 23.13
N GLN A 388 16.16 0.99 24.36
CA GLN A 388 16.81 -0.23 24.88
C GLN A 388 16.15 -1.48 24.30
N LEU A 389 16.95 -2.48 23.95
CA LEU A 389 16.42 -3.74 23.41
C LEU A 389 15.64 -4.52 24.49
N ASP A 390 16.26 -4.69 25.67
CA ASP A 390 15.72 -5.45 26.78
C ASP A 390 15.69 -4.61 28.08
N HIS A 391 14.51 -4.10 28.43
CA HIS A 391 14.30 -3.30 29.65
C HIS A 391 14.39 -4.11 30.94
N PHE A 392 14.36 -5.43 30.86
CA PHE A 392 14.32 -6.33 32.02
C PHE A 392 15.66 -7.04 32.26
N ASN A 393 16.68 -6.76 31.44
CA ASN A 393 18.04 -7.20 31.65
C ASN A 393 18.99 -5.99 31.79
N PRO A 394 19.29 -5.53 33.02
CA PRO A 394 20.10 -4.33 33.25
C PRO A 394 21.58 -4.47 32.85
N THR A 395 22.01 -5.67 32.43
CA THR A 395 23.38 -5.91 31.93
C THR A 395 23.48 -5.87 30.41
N ASP A 396 22.35 -5.81 29.72
CA ASP A 396 22.30 -5.64 28.28
C ASP A 396 22.18 -4.15 27.95
N GLU A 397 23.22 -3.60 27.31
CA GLU A 397 23.26 -2.20 26.87
C GLU A 397 22.88 -2.04 25.39
N THR A 398 22.37 -3.10 24.76
CA THR A 398 21.98 -3.09 23.34
C THR A 398 20.83 -2.11 23.10
N THR A 399 20.96 -1.31 22.04
CA THR A 399 19.96 -0.32 21.65
C THR A 399 19.53 -0.49 20.20
N TRP A 400 18.36 0.06 19.88
CA TRP A 400 17.76 0.04 18.55
C TRP A 400 17.00 1.35 18.29
N GLN A 401 16.51 1.56 17.06
CA GLN A 401 15.79 2.78 16.68
C GLN A 401 14.28 2.52 16.60
N GLN A 402 13.52 3.18 17.48
CA GLN A 402 12.06 3.13 17.51
C GLN A 402 11.49 4.34 16.77
N ARG A 403 10.61 4.09 15.80
CA ARG A 403 9.97 5.17 15.04
C ARG A 403 8.89 5.86 15.87
N TYR A 404 8.79 7.18 15.74
CA TYR A 404 7.69 7.95 16.28
C TYR A 404 7.39 9.18 15.41
N TYR A 405 6.27 9.83 15.68
CA TYR A 405 5.87 11.09 15.08
C TYR A 405 5.52 12.10 16.17
N SER A 406 5.76 13.39 15.91
CA SER A 406 5.38 14.48 16.81
C SER A 406 4.64 15.61 16.10
N ASN A 407 3.63 16.17 16.75
CA ASN A 407 2.92 17.34 16.26
C ASN A 407 2.68 18.34 17.41
N ASP A 408 3.24 19.53 17.28
CA ASP A 408 3.17 20.60 18.28
C ASP A 408 2.29 21.78 17.83
N GLU A 409 1.54 21.64 16.73
CA GLU A 409 0.72 22.71 16.15
C GLU A 409 -0.25 23.34 17.17
N TYR A 410 -0.78 22.52 18.07
CA TYR A 410 -1.73 22.95 19.10
C TYR A 410 -1.08 23.20 20.47
N PHE A 411 0.22 22.91 20.62
CA PHE A 411 0.83 22.87 21.94
C PHE A 411 0.92 24.25 22.58
N ASN A 412 0.28 24.42 23.74
CA ASN A 412 0.31 25.66 24.51
C ASN A 412 1.27 25.56 25.70
N ALA A 413 2.56 25.73 25.44
CA ALA A 413 3.60 25.68 26.48
C ALA A 413 3.40 26.73 27.60
N GLU A 414 2.90 27.93 27.27
CA GLU A 414 2.70 29.01 28.25
C GLU A 414 1.64 28.68 29.31
N LYS A 415 0.67 27.85 28.95
CA LYS A 415 -0.40 27.40 29.86
C LYS A 415 -0.13 26.03 30.49
N GLY A 416 1.06 25.45 30.26
CA GLY A 416 1.37 24.09 30.71
C GLY A 416 0.48 23.05 30.02
N GLY A 417 0.30 23.17 28.70
CA GLY A 417 -0.52 22.24 27.90
C GLY A 417 -0.13 20.76 28.14
N PRO A 418 -1.09 19.83 28.08
CA PRO A 418 -0.82 18.42 28.29
C PRO A 418 -0.09 17.78 27.11
N VAL A 419 0.27 16.52 27.26
CA VAL A 419 0.80 15.70 26.16
C VAL A 419 -0.13 14.53 25.88
N PHE A 420 -0.48 14.33 24.62
CA PHE A 420 -1.29 13.21 24.17
C PHE A 420 -0.40 12.22 23.42
N LEU A 421 -0.48 10.95 23.84
CA LEU A 421 0.33 9.86 23.30
C LEU A 421 -0.58 8.82 22.65
N MET A 422 -0.55 8.75 21.33
CA MET A 422 -1.14 7.65 20.58
C MET A 422 -0.17 6.46 20.56
N ILE A 423 -0.63 5.32 21.05
CA ILE A 423 0.16 4.09 21.08
C ILE A 423 -0.03 3.34 19.75
N GLY A 424 1.06 3.06 19.04
CA GLY A 424 1.07 2.17 17.88
C GLY A 424 0.85 0.71 18.28
N GLY A 425 0.29 -0.08 17.36
CA GLY A 425 -0.10 -1.47 17.62
C GLY A 425 0.51 -2.47 16.67
N GLU A 426 -0.29 -3.47 16.37
CA GLU A 426 -0.04 -4.62 15.51
C GLU A 426 -0.02 -4.25 14.02
N GLY A 427 0.75 -3.22 13.66
CA GLY A 427 0.92 -2.74 12.29
C GLY A 427 1.72 -1.43 12.19
N GLU A 428 1.97 -1.01 10.95
CA GLU A 428 2.73 0.21 10.67
C GLU A 428 2.05 1.48 11.23
N ALA A 429 2.78 2.28 12.01
CA ALA A 429 2.32 3.59 12.46
C ALA A 429 2.18 4.56 11.26
N SER A 430 1.14 5.40 11.30
CA SER A 430 0.80 6.29 10.20
C SER A 430 0.73 7.74 10.64
N VAL A 431 1.52 8.59 9.99
CA VAL A 431 1.51 10.05 10.15
C VAL A 431 0.12 10.66 10.06
N LYS A 432 -0.83 10.02 9.37
CA LYS A 432 -2.22 10.49 9.27
C LYS A 432 -2.89 10.60 10.64
N TRP A 433 -2.56 9.72 11.59
CA TRP A 433 -3.08 9.82 12.96
C TRP A 433 -2.65 11.10 13.67
N MET A 434 -1.52 11.72 13.28
CA MET A 434 -1.01 12.96 13.89
C MET A 434 -1.76 14.23 13.46
N THR A 435 -2.60 14.12 12.44
CA THR A 435 -3.37 15.26 11.89
C THR A 435 -4.86 14.97 11.80
N GLN A 436 -5.27 13.72 12.03
CA GLN A 436 -6.65 13.24 11.89
C GLN A 436 -7.10 12.46 13.13
N GLY A 437 -8.42 12.29 13.25
CA GLY A 437 -9.05 11.55 14.35
C GLY A 437 -9.59 12.44 15.45
N SER A 438 -10.45 11.87 16.29
CA SER A 438 -11.13 12.62 17.36
C SER A 438 -10.18 13.13 18.45
N TRP A 439 -9.08 12.43 18.69
CA TRP A 439 -8.08 12.84 19.69
C TRP A 439 -7.38 14.17 19.33
N VAL A 440 -7.28 14.48 18.03
CA VAL A 440 -6.77 15.77 17.56
C VAL A 440 -7.78 16.90 17.82
N ASP A 441 -9.10 16.62 17.86
CA ASP A 441 -10.13 17.61 18.30
C ASP A 441 -9.90 18.01 19.76
N SER A 442 -9.65 17.02 20.62
CA SER A 442 -9.28 17.28 22.00
C SER A 442 -7.92 17.99 22.13
N ALA A 443 -6.94 17.66 21.28
CA ALA A 443 -5.62 18.29 21.31
C ALA A 443 -5.68 19.80 21.03
N GLU A 444 -6.43 20.19 20.00
CA GLU A 444 -6.70 21.60 19.67
C GLU A 444 -7.41 22.32 20.82
N LYS A 445 -8.42 21.68 21.41
CA LYS A 445 -9.20 22.25 22.51
C LYS A 445 -8.38 22.47 23.78
N TYR A 446 -7.51 21.52 24.13
CA TYR A 446 -6.73 21.54 25.38
C TYR A 446 -5.31 22.07 25.23
N GLY A 447 -4.89 22.38 24.01
CA GLY A 447 -3.56 22.90 23.70
C GLY A 447 -2.46 21.85 23.89
N ALA A 448 -2.70 20.62 23.43
CA ALA A 448 -1.84 19.46 23.70
C ALA A 448 -0.69 19.32 22.69
N LEU A 449 0.46 18.81 23.16
CA LEU A 449 1.51 18.26 22.32
C LEU A 449 1.15 16.83 21.94
N LEU A 450 1.26 16.46 20.67
CA LEU A 450 0.91 15.13 20.18
C LEU A 450 2.16 14.29 19.91
N PHE A 451 2.11 13.02 20.29
CA PHE A 451 3.04 11.98 19.86
C PHE A 451 2.28 10.74 19.39
N GLN A 452 2.84 10.05 18.40
CA GLN A 452 2.51 8.66 18.09
C GLN A 452 3.79 7.84 18.09
N VAL A 453 3.84 6.77 18.89
CA VAL A 453 5.02 5.90 19.01
C VAL A 453 4.71 4.56 18.38
N GLU A 454 5.54 4.14 17.43
CA GLU A 454 5.39 2.83 16.79
C GLU A 454 5.78 1.69 17.74
N HIS A 455 5.03 0.60 17.68
CA HIS A 455 5.29 -0.57 18.52
C HIS A 455 6.55 -1.28 18.05
N ARG A 456 7.36 -1.79 19.00
CA ARG A 456 8.51 -2.65 18.67
C ARG A 456 8.08 -3.83 17.78
N TYR A 457 8.91 -4.18 16.81
CA TYR A 457 8.69 -5.24 15.80
C TYR A 457 7.62 -4.97 14.73
N TYR A 458 6.94 -3.84 14.75
CA TYR A 458 5.95 -3.49 13.74
C TYR A 458 6.40 -2.30 12.89
N GLY A 459 5.90 -2.22 11.66
CA GLY A 459 6.24 -1.16 10.72
C GLY A 459 7.74 -1.09 10.44
N LYS A 460 8.36 0.07 10.69
CA LYS A 460 9.80 0.28 10.49
C LYS A 460 10.61 0.14 11.80
N SER A 461 9.97 -0.24 12.90
CA SER A 461 10.58 -0.34 14.23
C SER A 461 11.14 -1.75 14.45
N HIS A 462 12.33 -2.02 13.91
CA HIS A 462 12.97 -3.35 13.89
C HIS A 462 14.08 -3.45 14.95
N PRO A 463 13.85 -4.10 16.10
CA PRO A 463 14.85 -4.15 17.18
C PRO A 463 15.98 -5.16 16.95
N THR A 464 15.78 -6.11 16.03
CA THR A 464 16.66 -7.25 15.76
C THR A 464 16.88 -7.43 14.25
N GLU A 465 17.88 -8.24 13.90
CA GLU A 465 18.27 -8.51 12.50
C GLU A 465 17.19 -9.26 11.70
N ASP A 466 16.34 -10.04 12.37
CA ASP A 466 15.24 -10.79 11.76
C ASP A 466 14.11 -11.05 12.79
N LEU A 467 13.07 -11.76 12.33
CA LEU A 467 11.91 -12.24 13.10
C LEU A 467 12.04 -13.72 13.50
N SER A 468 13.26 -14.23 13.69
CA SER A 468 13.47 -15.59 14.21
C SER A 468 12.84 -15.73 15.60
N THR A 469 12.46 -16.94 15.99
CA THR A 469 11.82 -17.19 17.30
C THR A 469 12.75 -16.76 18.45
N GLU A 470 14.06 -16.89 18.28
CA GLU A 470 15.09 -16.44 19.22
C GLU A 470 15.11 -14.92 19.40
N ASN A 471 14.83 -14.17 18.32
CA ASN A 471 14.77 -12.72 18.32
C ASN A 471 13.39 -12.20 18.76
N LEU A 472 12.31 -12.94 18.50
CA LEU A 472 10.95 -12.56 18.90
C LEU A 472 10.72 -12.57 20.42
N LYS A 473 11.61 -13.15 21.23
CA LYS A 473 11.50 -13.12 22.70
C LYS A 473 11.42 -11.71 23.30
N TYR A 474 11.87 -10.67 22.58
CA TYR A 474 11.75 -9.28 23.01
C TYR A 474 10.43 -8.62 22.58
N LEU A 475 9.60 -9.29 21.79
CA LEU A 475 8.24 -8.89 21.44
C LEU A 475 7.29 -9.31 22.54
N THR A 476 7.13 -8.45 23.55
CA THR A 476 6.15 -8.63 24.62
C THR A 476 5.49 -7.31 24.97
N SER A 477 4.28 -7.38 25.49
CA SER A 477 3.53 -6.24 26.02
C SER A 477 4.30 -5.51 27.12
N GLN A 478 5.02 -6.23 27.99
CA GLN A 478 5.77 -5.59 29.08
C GLN A 478 6.94 -4.77 28.53
N GLN A 479 7.64 -5.29 27.52
CA GLN A 479 8.72 -4.55 26.86
C GLN A 479 8.19 -3.33 26.11
N ALA A 480 7.04 -3.45 25.43
CA ALA A 480 6.40 -2.33 24.74
C ALA A 480 5.93 -1.23 25.72
N LEU A 481 5.39 -1.60 26.89
CA LEU A 481 5.04 -0.63 27.93
C LEU A 481 6.28 0.08 28.50
N ALA A 482 7.40 -0.63 28.65
CA ALA A 482 8.66 -0.04 29.08
C ALA A 482 9.27 0.88 28.01
N ASP A 483 9.08 0.58 26.72
CA ASP A 483 9.46 1.49 25.63
C ASP A 483 8.73 2.83 25.76
N LEU A 484 7.41 2.78 25.93
CA LEU A 484 6.56 3.97 26.10
C LEU A 484 6.96 4.78 27.34
N ALA A 485 7.23 4.11 28.46
CA ALA A 485 7.68 4.77 29.69
C ALA A 485 9.02 5.50 29.49
N THR A 486 10.00 4.85 28.86
CA THR A 486 11.32 5.42 28.57
C THR A 486 11.21 6.59 27.59
N PHE A 487 10.35 6.46 26.58
CA PHE A 487 10.04 7.51 25.63
C PHE A 487 9.45 8.76 26.31
N ILE A 488 8.47 8.59 27.21
CA ILE A 488 7.85 9.69 27.95
C ILE A 488 8.89 10.48 28.74
N VAL A 489 9.77 9.79 29.48
CA VAL A 489 10.85 10.44 30.25
C VAL A 489 11.77 11.23 29.34
N ALA A 490 12.21 10.63 28.22
CA ALA A 490 13.09 11.30 27.27
C ALA A 490 12.42 12.50 26.59
N MET A 491 11.14 12.44 26.26
CA MET A 491 10.41 13.55 25.65
C MET A 491 10.17 14.68 26.65
N ASN A 492 9.92 14.38 27.92
CA ASN A 492 9.85 15.39 28.98
C ASN A 492 11.15 16.20 29.05
N GLU A 493 12.31 15.54 28.98
CA GLU A 493 13.61 16.22 28.95
C GLU A 493 13.84 16.99 27.63
N LYS A 494 13.61 16.36 26.48
CA LYS A 494 13.82 16.94 25.14
C LYS A 494 13.00 18.22 24.95
N TYR A 495 11.74 18.22 25.36
CA TYR A 495 10.82 19.35 25.19
C TYR A 495 10.79 20.28 26.41
N LYS A 496 11.59 20.00 27.45
CA LYS A 496 11.64 20.79 28.70
C LYS A 496 10.26 20.97 29.32
N LEU A 497 9.48 19.88 29.33
CA LEU A 497 8.15 19.87 29.90
C LEU A 497 8.23 20.00 31.42
N PRO A 498 7.25 20.66 32.06
CA PRO A 498 7.26 20.84 33.50
C PRO A 498 7.11 19.50 34.23
N GLU A 499 7.59 19.41 35.47
CA GLU A 499 7.56 18.17 36.26
C GLU A 499 6.13 17.64 36.51
N ASP A 500 5.13 18.52 36.48
CA ASP A 500 3.71 18.20 36.67
C ASP A 500 2.92 18.07 35.35
N VAL A 501 3.62 17.94 34.20
CA VAL A 501 2.99 17.74 32.89
C VAL A 501 2.10 16.51 32.88
N LYS A 502 0.90 16.64 32.30
CA LYS A 502 -0.08 15.56 32.24
C LYS A 502 -0.02 14.86 30.90
N TRP A 503 0.35 13.58 30.92
CA TRP A 503 0.29 12.70 29.75
C TRP A 503 -1.05 11.95 29.71
N ILE A 504 -1.72 11.95 28.56
CA ILE A 504 -2.91 11.13 28.29
C ILE A 504 -2.59 10.13 27.18
N ALA A 505 -2.72 8.85 27.47
CA ALA A 505 -2.49 7.78 26.51
C ALA A 505 -3.78 7.44 25.72
N PHE A 506 -3.64 7.16 24.43
CA PHE A 506 -4.73 6.76 23.54
C PHE A 506 -4.33 5.50 22.78
N GLY A 507 -5.27 4.58 22.60
CA GLY A 507 -5.08 3.41 21.76
C GLY A 507 -6.40 2.74 21.41
N GLY A 508 -6.42 2.07 20.25
CA GLY A 508 -7.52 1.25 19.76
C GLY A 508 -7.08 -0.21 19.62
N SER A 509 -7.95 -1.19 19.83
CA SER A 509 -7.60 -2.63 19.78
C SER A 509 -6.56 -2.99 20.87
N TYR A 510 -5.58 -3.84 20.58
CA TYR A 510 -4.45 -4.13 21.45
C TYR A 510 -3.74 -2.85 22.00
N PRO A 511 -3.50 -1.79 21.20
CA PRO A 511 -3.08 -0.49 21.74
C PRO A 511 -4.02 0.12 22.78
N GLY A 512 -5.31 -0.14 22.70
CA GLY A 512 -6.29 0.22 23.74
C GLY A 512 -6.00 -0.51 25.05
N SER A 513 -5.65 -1.79 24.98
CA SER A 513 -5.17 -2.55 26.14
C SER A 513 -3.85 -2.00 26.67
N LEU A 514 -2.89 -1.71 25.80
CA LEU A 514 -1.63 -1.05 26.18
C LEU A 514 -1.85 0.31 26.84
N ALA A 515 -2.80 1.12 26.38
CA ALA A 515 -3.11 2.43 26.99
C ALA A 515 -3.61 2.27 28.43
N ALA A 516 -4.51 1.30 28.67
CA ALA A 516 -4.97 0.98 30.01
C ALA A 516 -3.84 0.41 30.89
N TRP A 517 -3.06 -0.53 30.37
CA TRP A 517 -1.95 -1.16 31.09
C TRP A 517 -0.80 -0.20 31.37
N LEU A 518 -0.52 0.75 30.48
CA LEU A 518 0.45 1.82 30.69
C LEU A 518 0.03 2.70 31.87
N ARG A 519 -1.25 3.06 31.96
CA ARG A 519 -1.79 3.80 33.11
C ARG A 519 -1.71 2.99 34.40
N VAL A 520 -1.95 1.67 34.36
CA VAL A 520 -1.80 0.79 35.53
C VAL A 520 -0.34 0.73 36.00
N LYS A 521 0.59 0.43 35.09
CA LYS A 521 1.99 0.13 35.44
C LYS A 521 2.84 1.37 35.65
N TYR A 522 2.52 2.46 34.96
CA TYR A 522 3.29 3.70 34.96
C TYR A 522 2.39 4.91 35.29
N SER A 523 1.55 4.76 36.32
CA SER A 523 0.64 5.81 36.80
C SER A 523 1.33 7.09 37.27
N HIS A 524 2.64 7.04 37.51
CA HIS A 524 3.48 8.20 37.83
C HIS A 524 3.95 8.98 36.59
N LEU A 525 3.84 8.39 35.39
CA LEU A 525 4.18 9.02 34.11
C LEU A 525 2.94 9.42 33.30
N VAL A 526 1.89 8.58 33.32
CA VAL A 526 0.68 8.77 32.52
C VAL A 526 -0.49 9.14 33.42
N HIS A 527 -1.04 10.34 33.27
CA HIS A 527 -2.11 10.89 34.11
C HIS A 527 -3.49 10.27 33.86
N GLY A 528 -3.76 9.84 32.62
CA GLY A 528 -4.98 9.15 32.24
C GLY A 528 -4.87 8.44 30.89
N ALA A 529 -5.87 7.63 30.54
CA ALA A 529 -5.89 6.91 29.27
C ALA A 529 -7.30 6.76 28.66
N MET A 530 -7.35 6.65 27.34
CA MET A 530 -8.53 6.31 26.56
C MET A 530 -8.26 4.97 25.88
N SER A 531 -8.98 3.93 26.34
CA SER A 531 -8.89 2.56 25.84
C SER A 531 -10.08 2.29 24.92
N ALA A 532 -9.89 2.41 23.61
CA ALA A 532 -10.92 2.12 22.62
C ALA A 532 -10.84 0.65 22.19
N SER A 533 -11.93 -0.08 22.36
CA SER A 533 -12.09 -1.47 21.93
C SER A 533 -10.94 -2.39 22.38
N GLY A 534 -10.38 -2.12 23.56
CA GLY A 534 -9.22 -2.84 24.09
C GLY A 534 -9.61 -4.16 24.76
N PRO A 535 -9.21 -5.33 24.22
CA PRO A 535 -9.42 -6.61 24.90
C PRO A 535 -8.45 -6.75 26.08
N LEU A 536 -8.98 -6.72 27.30
CA LEU A 536 -8.18 -6.76 28.54
C LEU A 536 -8.01 -8.18 29.08
N LEU A 537 -9.01 -9.04 28.87
CA LEU A 537 -8.99 -10.43 29.32
C LEU A 537 -8.30 -11.32 28.28
N ALA A 538 -7.05 -11.71 28.53
CA ALA A 538 -6.40 -12.76 27.75
C ALA A 538 -7.20 -14.06 27.88
N GLN A 539 -7.53 -14.71 26.77
CA GLN A 539 -8.39 -15.89 26.76
C GLN A 539 -8.01 -16.80 25.61
N VAL A 540 -7.67 -18.06 25.94
CA VAL A 540 -7.24 -19.09 24.96
C VAL A 540 -8.32 -19.29 23.90
N ASP A 541 -9.46 -19.87 24.31
CA ASP A 541 -10.61 -20.15 23.44
C ASP A 541 -11.61 -18.98 23.48
N PHE A 542 -11.54 -18.09 22.48
CA PHE A 542 -12.40 -16.91 22.36
C PHE A 542 -13.64 -17.17 21.48
N LYS A 543 -14.44 -18.17 21.86
CA LYS A 543 -15.71 -18.53 21.19
C LYS A 543 -16.77 -17.41 21.16
N ASP A 544 -16.71 -16.46 22.11
CA ASP A 544 -17.66 -15.34 22.17
C ASP A 544 -17.53 -14.37 20.99
N TYR A 545 -16.39 -14.38 20.30
CA TYR A 545 -16.17 -13.60 19.08
C TYR A 545 -17.27 -13.89 18.05
N PHE A 546 -17.41 -15.15 17.62
CA PHE A 546 -18.40 -15.55 16.62
C PHE A 546 -19.85 -15.54 17.14
N ARG A 547 -20.05 -15.59 18.47
CA ARG A 547 -21.36 -15.28 19.06
C ARG A 547 -21.76 -13.83 18.75
N VAL A 548 -20.87 -12.87 19.00
CA VAL A 548 -21.14 -11.46 18.71
C VAL A 548 -21.31 -11.23 17.20
N ILE A 549 -20.50 -11.88 16.35
CA ILE A 549 -20.72 -11.84 14.88
C ILE A 549 -22.14 -12.27 14.53
N THR A 550 -22.61 -13.38 15.10
CA THR A 550 -23.98 -13.89 14.88
C THR A 550 -25.04 -12.88 15.35
N ASP A 551 -24.89 -12.33 16.55
CA ASP A 551 -25.82 -11.35 17.13
C ASP A 551 -25.85 -10.06 16.28
N SER A 552 -24.71 -9.60 15.76
CA SER A 552 -24.58 -8.44 14.87
C SER A 552 -25.29 -8.66 13.54
N LEU A 553 -25.14 -9.84 12.91
CA LEU A 553 -25.87 -10.18 11.68
C LEU A 553 -27.39 -10.28 11.95
N ALA A 554 -27.79 -10.87 13.08
CA ALA A 554 -29.19 -10.99 13.49
C ALA A 554 -29.85 -9.62 13.73
N SER A 555 -29.08 -8.63 14.22
CA SER A 555 -29.56 -7.25 14.39
C SER A 555 -30.00 -6.59 13.07
N TYR A 556 -29.50 -7.09 11.94
CA TYR A 556 -29.92 -6.68 10.60
C TYR A 556 -30.99 -7.61 10.02
N SER A 557 -30.77 -8.93 10.05
CA SER A 557 -31.69 -9.91 9.45
C SER A 557 -31.52 -11.34 10.00
N ASP A 558 -32.55 -11.86 10.66
CA ASP A 558 -32.60 -13.28 11.07
C ASP A 558 -32.55 -14.25 9.86
N ASP A 559 -33.09 -13.83 8.72
CA ASP A 559 -33.06 -14.61 7.48
C ASP A 559 -31.63 -14.71 6.92
N CYS A 560 -30.82 -13.66 7.09
CA CYS A 560 -29.39 -13.67 6.74
C CYS A 560 -28.64 -14.72 7.55
N VAL A 561 -28.81 -14.71 8.88
CA VAL A 561 -28.19 -15.71 9.79
C VAL A 561 -28.62 -17.12 9.41
N THR A 562 -29.91 -17.32 9.12
CA THR A 562 -30.43 -18.61 8.67
C THR A 562 -29.79 -19.07 7.36
N ALA A 563 -29.63 -18.16 6.39
CA ALA A 563 -29.01 -18.46 5.11
C ALA A 563 -27.51 -18.79 5.25
N VAL A 564 -26.77 -18.05 6.07
CA VAL A 564 -25.34 -18.35 6.36
C VAL A 564 -25.21 -19.75 6.95
N LYS A 565 -25.98 -20.05 8.00
CA LYS A 565 -25.98 -21.38 8.63
C LYS A 565 -26.29 -22.51 7.65
N GLN A 566 -27.28 -22.31 6.78
CA GLN A 566 -27.65 -23.30 5.76
C GLN A 566 -26.54 -23.48 4.71
N GLY A 567 -25.93 -22.38 4.27
CA GLY A 567 -24.84 -22.43 3.30
C GLY A 567 -23.62 -23.16 3.86
N VAL A 568 -23.20 -22.85 5.09
CA VAL A 568 -22.05 -23.51 5.72
C VAL A 568 -22.34 -25.00 5.94
N SER A 569 -23.56 -25.35 6.37
CA SER A 569 -23.98 -26.75 6.50
C SER A 569 -23.92 -27.52 5.17
N GLN A 570 -24.10 -26.84 4.03
CA GLN A 570 -24.01 -27.46 2.70
C GLN A 570 -22.57 -27.80 2.30
N ILE A 571 -21.56 -27.08 2.81
CA ILE A 571 -20.13 -27.37 2.57
C ILE A 571 -19.81 -28.81 3.02
N GLY A 572 -20.14 -29.15 4.27
CA GLY A 572 -19.88 -30.49 4.83
C GLY A 572 -20.65 -31.62 4.13
N VAL A 573 -21.75 -31.32 3.44
CA VAL A 573 -22.45 -32.30 2.59
C VAL A 573 -21.73 -32.49 1.27
N LEU A 574 -21.28 -31.40 0.64
CA LEU A 574 -20.61 -31.41 -0.66
C LEU A 574 -19.21 -32.05 -0.58
N LEU A 575 -18.48 -31.87 0.51
CA LEU A 575 -17.16 -32.50 0.73
C LEU A 575 -17.20 -34.04 0.67
N LYS A 576 -18.36 -34.67 0.90
CA LYS A 576 -18.51 -36.14 0.94
C LYS A 576 -18.58 -36.82 -0.43
N GLN A 577 -18.68 -36.07 -1.52
CA GLN A 577 -18.84 -36.61 -2.87
C GLN A 577 -17.92 -35.89 -3.85
N GLU A 578 -17.26 -36.61 -4.75
CA GLU A 578 -16.33 -36.02 -5.74
C GLU A 578 -16.97 -34.90 -6.59
N ILE A 579 -18.23 -35.09 -7.02
CA ILE A 579 -18.96 -34.04 -7.74
C ILE A 579 -19.22 -32.81 -6.86
N GLY A 580 -19.45 -33.03 -5.57
CA GLY A 580 -19.65 -31.94 -4.61
C GLY A 580 -18.35 -31.17 -4.34
N GLN A 581 -17.22 -31.86 -4.26
CA GLN A 581 -15.88 -31.27 -4.12
C GLN A 581 -15.55 -30.35 -5.32
N ALA A 582 -15.72 -30.85 -6.54
CA ALA A 582 -15.52 -30.04 -7.75
C ALA A 582 -16.47 -28.82 -7.83
N ASN A 583 -17.69 -28.95 -7.29
CA ASN A 583 -18.60 -27.80 -7.18
C ASN A 583 -18.09 -26.76 -6.17
N LEU A 584 -17.50 -27.19 -5.04
CA LEU A 584 -16.92 -26.26 -4.06
C LEU A 584 -15.74 -25.47 -4.65
N ASP A 585 -14.88 -26.14 -5.42
CA ASP A 585 -13.76 -25.50 -6.13
C ASP A 585 -14.25 -24.32 -6.99
N GLN A 586 -15.38 -24.50 -7.67
CA GLN A 586 -15.98 -23.46 -8.52
C GLN A 586 -16.73 -22.39 -7.73
N ILE A 587 -17.48 -22.77 -6.69
CA ILE A 587 -18.30 -21.83 -5.90
C ILE A 587 -17.42 -20.86 -5.12
N PHE A 588 -16.34 -21.34 -4.53
CA PHE A 588 -15.43 -20.54 -3.71
C PHE A 588 -14.18 -20.10 -4.47
N ASN A 589 -14.04 -20.49 -5.74
CA ASN A 589 -12.86 -20.20 -6.56
C ASN A 589 -11.58 -20.57 -5.79
N LEU A 590 -11.48 -21.84 -5.39
CA LEU A 590 -10.38 -22.33 -4.54
C LEU A 590 -9.07 -22.38 -5.34
N CYS A 591 -7.95 -22.05 -4.68
CA CYS A 591 -6.63 -22.06 -5.32
C CYS A 591 -6.16 -23.47 -5.68
N ASP A 592 -6.51 -24.46 -4.84
CA ASP A 592 -6.15 -25.87 -5.01
C ASP A 592 -7.39 -26.75 -4.92
N PRO A 593 -7.47 -27.85 -5.69
CA PRO A 593 -8.66 -28.72 -5.67
C PRO A 593 -8.91 -29.33 -4.29
N VAL A 594 -10.11 -29.10 -3.73
CA VAL A 594 -10.48 -29.59 -2.38
C VAL A 594 -10.50 -31.11 -2.27
N GLN A 595 -10.62 -31.80 -3.41
CA GLN A 595 -10.50 -33.26 -3.48
C GLN A 595 -9.19 -33.78 -2.88
N GLU A 596 -8.09 -33.02 -2.99
CA GLU A 596 -6.78 -33.43 -2.47
C GLU A 596 -6.64 -33.24 -0.94
N SER A 597 -7.54 -32.45 -0.34
CA SER A 597 -7.48 -32.03 1.07
C SER A 597 -8.59 -32.61 1.95
N VAL A 598 -9.52 -33.41 1.40
CA VAL A 598 -10.68 -33.92 2.18
C VAL A 598 -10.32 -34.78 3.39
N ASP A 599 -9.16 -35.45 3.35
CA ASP A 599 -8.64 -36.26 4.46
C ASP A 599 -7.64 -35.48 5.35
N ASN A 600 -7.37 -34.21 5.03
CA ASN A 600 -6.52 -33.32 5.82
C ASN A 600 -7.37 -32.41 6.72
N GLU A 601 -7.47 -32.76 8.00
CA GLU A 601 -8.28 -32.00 8.97
C GLU A 601 -7.85 -30.53 9.09
N GLN A 602 -6.56 -30.22 8.91
CA GLN A 602 -6.05 -28.84 9.02
C GLN A 602 -6.48 -27.98 7.83
N ASP A 603 -6.43 -28.52 6.61
CA ASP A 603 -6.91 -27.82 5.42
C ASP A 603 -8.43 -27.56 5.51
N ILE A 604 -9.19 -28.55 5.99
CA ILE A 604 -10.64 -28.36 6.17
C ILE A 604 -10.94 -27.35 7.28
N SER A 605 -10.21 -27.37 8.39
CA SER A 605 -10.35 -26.37 9.46
C SER A 605 -10.09 -24.96 8.92
N ASN A 606 -8.99 -24.80 8.18
CA ASN A 606 -8.58 -23.54 7.59
C ASN A 606 -9.59 -23.03 6.55
N LEU A 607 -10.16 -23.91 5.72
CA LEU A 607 -11.22 -23.55 4.78
C LEU A 607 -12.46 -22.97 5.48
N TYR A 608 -12.91 -23.60 6.56
CA TYR A 608 -14.08 -23.11 7.30
C TYR A 608 -13.79 -21.81 8.05
N GLU A 609 -12.58 -21.68 8.61
CA GLU A 609 -12.14 -20.47 9.28
C GLU A 609 -12.07 -19.30 8.31
N THR A 610 -11.46 -19.46 7.13
CA THR A 610 -11.37 -18.41 6.11
C THR A 610 -12.76 -17.94 5.65
N ILE A 611 -13.72 -18.86 5.49
CA ILE A 611 -15.11 -18.51 5.14
C ILE A 611 -15.84 -17.80 6.30
N ALA A 612 -15.52 -18.12 7.55
CA ALA A 612 -16.08 -17.44 8.70
C ALA A 612 -15.51 -16.02 8.84
N ASP A 613 -14.21 -15.86 8.54
CA ASP A 613 -13.46 -14.62 8.60
C ASP A 613 -13.97 -13.56 7.61
N ASP A 614 -14.47 -13.98 6.45
CA ASP A 614 -15.19 -13.13 5.51
C ASP A 614 -16.31 -12.31 6.17
N PHE A 615 -17.08 -12.94 7.09
CA PHE A 615 -18.15 -12.27 7.82
C PHE A 615 -17.62 -11.54 9.06
N ALA A 616 -16.64 -12.12 9.75
CA ALA A 616 -16.00 -11.52 10.91
C ALA A 616 -15.42 -10.14 10.60
N GLY A 617 -14.62 -10.04 9.53
CA GLY A 617 -13.99 -8.80 9.11
C GLY A 617 -15.01 -7.72 8.75
N VAL A 618 -16.10 -8.09 8.06
CA VAL A 618 -17.18 -7.16 7.70
C VAL A 618 -17.88 -6.61 8.93
N VAL A 619 -18.21 -7.47 9.91
CA VAL A 619 -18.88 -7.03 11.14
C VAL A 619 -17.95 -6.18 12.02
N GLN A 620 -16.72 -6.64 12.24
CA GLN A 620 -15.74 -5.94 13.10
C GLN A 620 -15.48 -4.51 12.60
N TYR A 621 -15.47 -4.30 11.29
CA TYR A 621 -15.15 -3.02 10.66
C TYR A 621 -16.34 -2.33 9.97
N ASN A 622 -17.56 -2.67 10.40
CA ASN A 622 -18.79 -2.16 9.79
C ASN A 622 -19.01 -0.66 10.05
N LYS A 623 -18.94 0.17 9.00
CA LYS A 623 -19.30 1.62 9.04
C LYS A 623 -18.57 2.41 10.14
N ASP A 624 -17.31 2.08 10.41
CA ASP A 624 -16.54 2.64 11.53
C ASP A 624 -15.80 3.96 11.21
N ASN A 625 -15.92 4.46 9.97
CA ASN A 625 -15.25 5.66 9.46
C ASN A 625 -13.73 5.53 9.19
N ARG A 626 -13.17 4.35 8.96
CA ARG A 626 -11.80 4.23 8.41
C ARG A 626 -11.69 4.66 6.94
N ILE A 627 -10.53 5.17 6.51
CA ILE A 627 -10.12 5.35 5.10
C ILE A 627 -9.01 4.38 4.76
N GLY A 628 -8.96 3.96 3.48
CA GLY A 628 -7.75 3.49 2.82
C GLY A 628 -7.11 2.25 3.43
N SER A 629 -7.30 1.12 2.73
CA SER A 629 -6.82 -0.23 3.04
C SER A 629 -7.44 -0.87 4.28
N PRO A 630 -8.22 -1.96 4.13
CA PRO A 630 -8.32 -2.77 2.92
C PRO A 630 -9.54 -2.36 2.06
N ALA A 631 -9.57 -2.79 0.80
CA ALA A 631 -10.53 -2.41 -0.24
C ALA A 631 -12.03 -2.67 0.09
N GLY A 632 -12.35 -3.21 1.26
CA GLY A 632 -13.69 -3.59 1.71
C GLY A 632 -14.42 -2.60 2.61
N THR A 633 -13.99 -1.33 2.72
CA THR A 633 -14.68 -0.35 3.61
C THR A 633 -16.12 -0.04 3.19
N ASN A 634 -16.49 -0.34 1.95
CA ASN A 634 -17.86 -0.25 1.44
C ASN A 634 -18.66 -1.56 1.62
N ILE A 635 -18.02 -2.65 2.04
CA ILE A 635 -18.69 -3.91 2.35
C ILE A 635 -19.09 -3.86 3.81
N THR A 636 -20.39 -3.83 4.02
CA THR A 636 -21.01 -3.69 5.33
C THR A 636 -21.93 -4.87 5.60
N ILE A 637 -22.42 -4.97 6.83
CA ILE A 637 -23.37 -6.01 7.24
C ILE A 637 -24.58 -6.05 6.29
N ASP A 638 -25.09 -4.88 5.87
CA ASP A 638 -26.19 -4.79 4.91
C ASP A 638 -25.84 -5.42 3.56
N VAL A 639 -24.64 -5.17 3.02
CA VAL A 639 -24.22 -5.72 1.73
C VAL A 639 -24.16 -7.24 1.76
N VAL A 640 -23.47 -7.82 2.75
CA VAL A 640 -23.33 -9.29 2.83
C VAL A 640 -24.67 -9.96 3.14
N CYS A 641 -25.50 -9.35 3.99
CA CYS A 641 -26.82 -9.91 4.29
C CYS A 641 -27.79 -9.80 3.12
N ASP A 642 -27.76 -8.72 2.34
CA ASP A 642 -28.57 -8.57 1.14
C ASP A 642 -28.23 -9.65 0.09
N ILE A 643 -26.94 -10.03 -0.04
CA ILE A 643 -26.52 -11.18 -0.86
C ILE A 643 -27.11 -12.48 -0.29
N MET A 644 -26.96 -12.71 1.01
CA MET A 644 -27.39 -13.96 1.65
C MET A 644 -28.90 -14.18 1.61
N VAL A 645 -29.71 -13.13 1.67
CA VAL A 645 -31.19 -13.25 1.57
C VAL A 645 -31.71 -13.26 0.13
N ASN A 646 -30.89 -12.87 -0.85
CA ASN A 646 -31.32 -12.78 -2.24
C ASN A 646 -31.46 -14.18 -2.89
N GLN A 647 -32.71 -14.66 -2.94
CA GLN A 647 -33.03 -15.99 -3.45
C GLN A 647 -32.81 -16.17 -4.96
N THR A 648 -32.63 -15.09 -5.72
CA THR A 648 -32.40 -15.17 -7.18
C THR A 648 -31.02 -15.70 -7.54
N ILE A 649 -30.04 -15.61 -6.62
CA ILE A 649 -28.68 -16.14 -6.77
C ILE A 649 -28.66 -17.68 -6.74
N GLY A 650 -29.67 -18.29 -6.09
CA GLY A 650 -29.80 -19.74 -5.97
C GLY A 650 -29.77 -20.22 -4.51
N PRO A 651 -29.32 -21.47 -4.25
CA PRO A 651 -29.27 -22.03 -2.90
C PRO A 651 -28.27 -21.27 -2.01
N PRO A 652 -28.37 -21.39 -0.67
CA PRO A 652 -27.52 -20.66 0.27
C PRO A 652 -26.01 -20.79 0.03
N ILE A 653 -25.51 -21.97 -0.37
CA ILE A 653 -24.09 -22.19 -0.70
C ILE A 653 -23.59 -21.29 -1.84
N ASN A 654 -24.41 -21.04 -2.87
CA ASN A 654 -24.04 -20.15 -3.97
C ASN A 654 -23.97 -18.69 -3.52
N ARG A 655 -24.78 -18.31 -2.52
CA ARG A 655 -24.77 -16.96 -1.94
C ARG A 655 -23.53 -16.75 -1.09
N LEU A 656 -23.10 -17.77 -0.33
CA LEU A 656 -21.80 -17.76 0.34
C LEU A 656 -20.65 -17.62 -0.67
N GLY A 657 -20.68 -18.40 -1.76
CA GLY A 657 -19.70 -18.26 -2.84
C GLY A 657 -19.67 -16.86 -3.45
N GLN A 658 -20.82 -16.19 -3.55
CA GLN A 658 -20.87 -14.80 -4.02
C GLN A 658 -20.32 -13.79 -2.99
N VAL A 659 -20.52 -14.00 -1.68
CA VAL A 659 -19.86 -13.20 -0.64
C VAL A 659 -18.34 -13.38 -0.70
N ASN A 660 -17.87 -14.61 -0.78
CA ASN A 660 -16.45 -14.92 -0.97
C ASN A 660 -15.90 -14.26 -2.25
N GLN A 661 -16.59 -14.40 -3.39
CA GLN A 661 -16.15 -13.77 -4.65
C GLN A 661 -16.11 -12.24 -4.54
N LEU A 662 -17.06 -11.64 -3.84
CA LEU A 662 -17.04 -10.20 -3.55
C LEU A 662 -15.78 -9.84 -2.75
N LEU A 663 -15.47 -10.58 -1.69
CA LEU A 663 -14.31 -10.30 -0.83
C LEU A 663 -12.98 -10.59 -1.53
N LEU A 664 -12.86 -11.70 -2.26
CA LEU A 664 -11.71 -11.99 -3.13
C LEU A 664 -11.48 -10.86 -4.13
N SER A 665 -12.53 -10.44 -4.85
CA SER A 665 -12.42 -9.34 -5.82
C SER A 665 -12.06 -8.00 -5.18
N THR A 666 -12.53 -7.81 -3.95
CA THR A 666 -12.28 -6.60 -3.18
C THR A 666 -10.82 -6.56 -2.73
N TYR A 667 -10.32 -7.63 -2.12
CA TYR A 667 -8.96 -7.71 -1.61
C TYR A 667 -7.91 -8.11 -2.66
N ASP A 668 -8.29 -8.13 -3.93
CA ASP A 668 -7.43 -8.50 -5.08
C ASP A 668 -6.80 -9.89 -4.94
N GLN A 669 -7.56 -10.82 -4.36
CA GLN A 669 -7.19 -12.23 -4.24
C GLN A 669 -7.73 -13.01 -5.44
N LYS A 670 -6.85 -13.74 -6.12
CA LYS A 670 -7.20 -14.49 -7.34
C LYS A 670 -8.09 -15.70 -7.08
N CYS A 671 -7.98 -16.27 -5.89
CA CYS A 671 -8.65 -17.49 -5.44
C CYS A 671 -8.58 -17.54 -3.90
N LEU A 672 -9.44 -18.33 -3.27
CA LEU A 672 -9.37 -18.60 -1.83
C LEU A 672 -8.31 -19.69 -1.59
N ASP A 673 -7.23 -19.33 -0.90
CA ASP A 673 -6.19 -20.27 -0.47
C ASP A 673 -6.52 -20.77 0.93
N TYR A 674 -6.80 -22.07 1.04
CA TYR A 674 -7.14 -22.73 2.30
C TYR A 674 -6.11 -23.77 2.72
N GLN A 675 -5.01 -23.94 1.96
CA GLN A 675 -4.01 -24.95 2.32
C GLN A 675 -3.25 -24.52 3.56
N TYR A 676 -3.35 -25.34 4.62
CA TYR A 676 -2.77 -25.04 5.92
C TYR A 676 -1.25 -24.89 5.83
N GLU A 677 -0.56 -25.80 5.14
CA GLU A 677 0.92 -25.73 5.05
C GLU A 677 1.40 -24.45 4.34
N LYS A 678 0.66 -23.92 3.35
CA LYS A 678 1.02 -22.65 2.69
C LYS A 678 0.93 -21.46 3.64
N MET A 679 -0.11 -21.42 4.47
CA MET A 679 -0.26 -20.43 5.55
C MET A 679 0.90 -20.56 6.55
N ILE A 680 1.21 -21.78 6.99
CA ILE A 680 2.32 -22.03 7.93
C ILE A 680 3.66 -21.63 7.33
N ASP A 681 3.95 -21.97 6.07
CA ASP A 681 5.19 -21.61 5.38
C ASP A 681 5.36 -20.10 5.27
N THR A 682 4.26 -19.39 5.00
CA THR A 682 4.24 -17.92 5.03
C THR A 682 4.62 -17.42 6.41
N LEU A 683 3.94 -17.88 7.47
CA LEU A 683 4.16 -17.44 8.83
C LEU A 683 5.51 -17.89 9.42
N ARG A 684 6.14 -18.95 8.91
CA ARG A 684 7.50 -19.40 9.27
C ARG A 684 8.60 -18.50 8.71
N ASN A 685 8.31 -17.68 7.70
CA ASN A 685 9.31 -16.78 7.12
C ASN A 685 9.69 -15.69 8.12
N ALA A 686 10.94 -15.73 8.57
CA ALA A 686 11.49 -14.82 9.58
C ALA A 686 12.14 -13.56 8.99
N SER A 687 12.15 -13.38 7.66
CA SER A 687 12.76 -12.20 7.05
C SER A 687 11.90 -10.96 7.24
N TRP A 688 12.54 -9.81 7.53
CA TRP A 688 11.88 -8.50 7.50
C TRP A 688 11.33 -8.13 6.12
N ASP A 689 11.82 -8.74 5.04
CA ASP A 689 11.35 -8.51 3.66
C ASP A 689 10.16 -9.41 3.28
N SER A 690 9.70 -10.28 4.18
CA SER A 690 8.62 -11.24 3.90
C SER A 690 7.23 -10.62 4.09
N GLU A 691 6.21 -11.16 3.42
CA GLU A 691 4.81 -10.77 3.65
C GLU A 691 4.39 -10.95 5.11
N ALA A 692 4.90 -11.99 5.78
CA ALA A 692 4.60 -12.26 7.18
C ALA A 692 5.11 -11.17 8.13
N SER A 693 6.10 -10.35 7.72
CA SER A 693 6.67 -9.25 8.51
C SER A 693 5.74 -8.02 8.56
N GLU A 694 4.68 -7.96 7.75
CA GLU A 694 3.70 -6.87 7.80
C GLU A 694 2.93 -6.84 9.13
N GLY A 695 3.01 -7.92 9.91
CA GLY A 695 2.48 -8.02 11.27
C GLY A 695 1.92 -9.40 11.61
N GLY A 696 1.67 -10.24 10.60
CA GLY A 696 1.05 -11.57 10.78
C GLY A 696 1.86 -12.49 11.67
N ARG A 697 3.17 -12.63 11.42
CA ARG A 697 4.05 -13.47 12.26
C ARG A 697 4.18 -12.92 13.68
N GLN A 698 4.35 -11.61 13.82
CA GLN A 698 4.49 -10.92 15.10
C GLN A 698 3.24 -11.07 15.96
N TRP A 699 2.07 -10.85 15.38
CA TRP A 699 0.80 -10.98 16.08
C TRP A 699 0.51 -12.43 16.46
N THR A 700 0.80 -13.38 15.58
CA THR A 700 0.72 -14.81 15.89
C THR A 700 1.65 -15.16 17.05
N TYR A 701 2.86 -14.60 17.11
CA TYR A 701 3.75 -14.82 18.25
C TYR A 701 3.16 -14.29 19.57
N GLN A 702 2.59 -13.08 19.57
CA GLN A 702 1.98 -12.51 20.78
C GLN A 702 0.74 -13.29 21.25
N THR A 703 -0.09 -13.78 20.33
CA THR A 703 -1.23 -14.65 20.68
C THR A 703 -0.76 -15.98 21.27
N CYS A 704 0.30 -16.59 20.73
CA CYS A 704 0.90 -17.81 21.27
C CYS A 704 1.68 -17.62 22.59
N THR A 705 2.06 -16.39 22.96
CA THR A 705 2.97 -16.15 24.11
C THR A 705 2.44 -15.23 25.19
N GLU A 706 1.30 -14.58 24.96
CA GLU A 706 0.69 -13.67 25.94
C GLU A 706 -0.85 -13.70 25.97
N PHE A 707 -1.53 -13.76 24.82
CA PHE A 707 -2.94 -13.34 24.77
C PHE A 707 -3.96 -14.44 24.49
N GLY A 708 -3.58 -15.48 23.74
CA GLY A 708 -4.57 -16.33 23.08
C GLY A 708 -5.36 -15.50 22.08
N PHE A 709 -6.66 -15.34 22.32
CA PHE A 709 -7.63 -14.70 21.43
C PHE A 709 -7.98 -15.52 20.19
N TYR A 710 -7.91 -16.85 20.29
CA TYR A 710 -8.26 -17.71 19.17
C TYR A 710 -9.76 -17.71 18.95
N GLN A 711 -10.18 -17.27 17.76
CA GLN A 711 -11.58 -17.06 17.41
C GLN A 711 -12.16 -18.39 16.96
N THR A 712 -12.59 -19.22 17.92
CA THR A 712 -12.96 -20.59 17.61
C THR A 712 -14.44 -20.76 17.25
N SER A 713 -14.74 -21.85 16.55
CA SER A 713 -16.09 -22.33 16.28
C SER A 713 -16.73 -23.12 17.43
N SER A 714 -16.15 -23.08 18.64
CA SER A 714 -16.56 -23.92 19.78
C SER A 714 -17.87 -23.47 20.47
N TYR A 715 -18.56 -22.46 19.94
CA TYR A 715 -19.81 -21.92 20.49
C TYR A 715 -21.05 -22.69 20.00
N GLU A 716 -22.00 -22.97 20.90
CA GLU A 716 -23.17 -23.85 20.64
C GLU A 716 -24.08 -23.39 19.47
N SER A 717 -24.13 -22.10 19.13
CA SER A 717 -24.85 -21.62 17.93
C SER A 717 -23.93 -21.59 16.72
N HIS A 718 -23.64 -22.76 16.17
CA HIS A 718 -22.76 -22.96 15.01
C HIS A 718 -23.40 -22.43 13.70
N ILE A 719 -23.33 -21.12 13.44
CA ILE A 719 -23.67 -20.60 12.11
C ILE A 719 -22.53 -20.83 11.10
N PHE A 720 -21.29 -20.93 11.61
CA PHE A 720 -20.07 -21.21 10.83
C PHE A 720 -19.55 -22.65 11.00
N GLY A 721 -20.35 -23.56 11.58
CA GLY A 721 -19.93 -24.94 11.82
C GLY A 721 -19.08 -25.10 13.10
N ASP A 722 -18.36 -26.21 13.20
CA ASP A 722 -17.56 -26.66 14.35
C ASP A 722 -16.16 -27.16 13.93
N GLN A 723 -15.69 -26.75 12.75
CA GLN A 723 -14.51 -27.35 12.10
C GLN A 723 -13.18 -26.68 12.47
N PHE A 724 -13.19 -25.47 13.04
CA PHE A 724 -11.98 -24.76 13.49
C PHE A 724 -12.01 -24.60 15.02
N SER A 725 -11.66 -25.69 15.71
CA SER A 725 -11.63 -25.76 17.18
C SER A 725 -10.36 -25.14 17.76
N ILE A 726 -10.25 -25.04 19.08
CA ILE A 726 -9.05 -24.51 19.73
C ILE A 726 -7.76 -25.26 19.34
N ASN A 727 -7.84 -26.57 19.10
CA ASN A 727 -6.67 -27.38 18.72
C ASN A 727 -6.05 -26.94 17.39
N PHE A 728 -6.87 -26.43 16.45
CA PHE A 728 -6.40 -25.89 15.18
C PHE A 728 -5.42 -24.73 15.39
N PHE A 729 -5.77 -23.80 16.27
CA PHE A 729 -4.95 -22.62 16.55
C PHE A 729 -3.70 -22.93 17.39
N ILE A 730 -3.81 -23.82 18.39
CA ILE A 730 -2.64 -24.24 19.19
C ILE A 730 -1.63 -24.97 18.29
N GLN A 731 -2.11 -25.78 17.34
CA GLN A 731 -1.23 -26.46 16.38
C GLN A 731 -0.44 -25.46 15.52
N GLN A 732 -1.04 -24.34 15.12
CA GLN A 732 -0.31 -23.27 14.40
C GLN A 732 0.87 -22.73 15.23
N CYS A 733 0.69 -22.50 16.53
CA CYS A 733 1.78 -22.06 17.41
C CYS A 733 2.96 -23.03 17.40
N THR A 734 2.66 -24.33 17.55
CA THR A 734 3.64 -25.41 17.51
C THR A 734 4.34 -25.47 16.15
N ASP A 735 3.59 -25.36 15.06
CA ASP A 735 4.12 -25.50 13.71
C ASP A 735 4.97 -24.30 13.28
N ILE A 736 4.67 -23.08 13.74
CA ILE A 736 5.36 -21.85 13.36
C ILE A 736 6.59 -21.59 14.24
N PHE A 737 6.48 -21.79 15.55
CA PHE A 737 7.51 -21.38 16.51
C PHE A 737 8.25 -22.56 17.18
N GLY A 738 7.71 -23.78 17.06
CA GLY A 738 8.33 -25.01 17.53
C GLY A 738 7.55 -25.70 18.66
N SER A 739 7.94 -26.94 18.98
CA SER A 739 7.18 -27.84 19.85
C SER A 739 7.07 -27.44 21.32
N ILE A 740 7.65 -26.32 21.74
CA ILE A 740 7.50 -25.80 23.11
C ILE A 740 6.28 -24.90 23.25
N TYR A 741 5.69 -24.46 22.14
CA TYR A 741 4.50 -23.62 22.09
C TYR A 741 3.25 -24.48 21.93
N ASP A 742 3.06 -25.39 22.89
CA ASP A 742 1.93 -26.31 23.00
C ASP A 742 0.80 -25.71 23.87
N ASP A 743 -0.22 -26.52 24.15
CA ASP A 743 -1.38 -26.13 24.97
C ASP A 743 -0.97 -25.69 26.38
N ASP A 744 -0.13 -26.47 27.05
CA ASP A 744 0.38 -26.17 28.39
C ASP A 744 1.13 -24.82 28.42
N PHE A 745 1.94 -24.52 27.40
CA PHE A 745 2.66 -23.25 27.32
C PHE A 745 1.71 -22.05 27.13
N VAL A 746 0.76 -22.17 26.19
CA VAL A 746 -0.18 -21.09 25.87
C VAL A 746 -1.07 -20.78 27.06
N ASP A 747 -1.59 -21.80 27.76
CA ASP A 747 -2.40 -21.63 28.96
C ASP A 747 -1.61 -20.89 30.06
N ALA A 748 -0.37 -21.33 30.33
CA ALA A 748 0.49 -20.70 31.33
C ALA A 748 0.85 -19.24 30.98
N ALA A 749 1.02 -18.94 29.70
CA ALA A 749 1.29 -17.59 29.21
C ALA A 749 0.10 -16.65 29.43
N ILE A 750 -1.12 -17.12 29.18
CA ILE A 750 -2.35 -16.35 29.35
C ILE A 750 -2.66 -16.11 30.83
N ASP A 751 -2.45 -17.12 31.68
CA ASP A 751 -2.53 -16.97 33.13
C ASP A 751 -1.55 -15.91 33.64
N ARG A 752 -0.32 -15.88 33.08
CA ARG A 752 0.68 -14.85 33.41
C ARG A 752 0.18 -13.45 33.03
N THR A 753 -0.35 -13.29 31.81
CA THR A 753 -0.86 -11.99 31.32
C THR A 753 -2.00 -11.48 32.17
N ASN A 754 -3.01 -12.31 32.45
CA ASN A 754 -4.14 -11.94 33.30
C ASN A 754 -3.71 -11.65 34.75
N THR A 755 -2.77 -12.42 35.30
CA THR A 755 -2.20 -12.13 36.63
C THR A 755 -1.46 -10.80 36.65
N PHE A 756 -0.74 -10.48 35.57
CA PHE A 756 0.06 -9.28 35.50
C PHE A 756 -0.79 -8.02 35.32
N TYR A 757 -1.85 -8.07 34.51
CA TYR A 757 -2.67 -6.89 34.18
C TYR A 757 -4.03 -6.81 34.87
N GLY A 758 -4.53 -7.91 35.44
CA GLY A 758 -5.81 -7.98 36.16
C GLY A 758 -7.02 -8.38 35.32
N GLY A 759 -6.88 -8.59 34.01
CA GLY A 759 -8.00 -8.95 33.14
C GLY A 759 -9.15 -7.93 33.22
N LEU A 760 -10.38 -8.39 33.43
CA LEU A 760 -11.56 -7.52 33.65
C LEU A 760 -11.64 -6.93 35.07
N ASP A 761 -10.86 -7.45 36.01
CA ASP A 761 -10.76 -6.96 37.39
C ASP A 761 -9.59 -5.96 37.55
N ILE A 762 -9.20 -5.30 36.46
CA ILE A 762 -8.12 -4.30 36.42
C ILE A 762 -8.36 -3.17 37.44
N GLU A 763 -7.40 -2.97 38.33
CA GLU A 763 -7.44 -1.88 39.33
C GLU A 763 -6.78 -0.62 38.76
N VAL A 764 -7.58 0.32 38.26
CA VAL A 764 -7.07 1.54 37.62
C VAL A 764 -7.96 2.76 37.86
N SER A 765 -7.39 3.96 37.71
CA SER A 765 -8.11 5.24 37.71
C SER A 765 -7.69 6.10 36.53
N ASN A 766 -8.58 7.01 36.14
CA ASN A 766 -8.47 7.89 34.98
C ASN A 766 -8.30 7.11 33.66
N VAL A 767 -9.04 6.01 33.52
CA VAL A 767 -9.13 5.27 32.25
C VAL A 767 -10.58 5.24 31.82
N VAL A 768 -10.85 5.65 30.58
CA VAL A 768 -12.16 5.45 29.97
C VAL A 768 -12.09 4.25 29.04
N PHE A 769 -12.91 3.24 29.29
CA PHE A 769 -13.04 2.04 28.45
C PHE A 769 -14.19 2.25 27.48
N VAL A 770 -13.95 2.12 26.17
CA VAL A 770 -14.94 2.44 25.14
C VAL A 770 -15.13 1.23 24.24
N HIS A 771 -16.34 0.71 24.11
CA HIS A 771 -16.64 -0.42 23.22
C HIS A 771 -17.88 -0.19 22.39
N GLY A 772 -17.86 -0.65 21.14
CA GLY A 772 -19.02 -0.68 20.26
C GLY A 772 -19.83 -1.97 20.42
N SER A 773 -21.16 -1.91 20.25
CA SER A 773 -22.00 -3.10 20.48
C SER A 773 -21.94 -4.16 19.38
N ILE A 774 -21.53 -3.80 18.15
CA ILE A 774 -21.35 -4.76 17.05
C ILE A 774 -19.89 -5.25 16.93
N ASP A 775 -18.95 -4.63 17.64
CA ASP A 775 -17.55 -5.03 17.69
C ASP A 775 -17.37 -6.33 18.50
N PRO A 776 -16.96 -7.46 17.91
CA PRO A 776 -16.82 -8.72 18.64
C PRO A 776 -15.83 -8.66 19.81
N TRP A 777 -14.85 -7.76 19.77
CA TRP A 777 -13.86 -7.62 20.83
C TRP A 777 -14.41 -7.05 22.15
N HIS A 778 -15.63 -6.48 22.16
CA HIS A 778 -16.25 -6.01 23.40
C HIS A 778 -16.45 -7.11 24.44
N ALA A 779 -16.49 -8.38 24.02
CA ALA A 779 -16.66 -9.51 24.91
C ALA A 779 -15.45 -9.73 25.86
N LEU A 780 -14.25 -9.24 25.49
CA LEU A 780 -13.03 -9.33 26.31
C LEU A 780 -12.68 -8.01 27.01
N GLY A 781 -13.57 -7.03 26.97
CA GLY A 781 -13.35 -5.69 27.53
C GLY A 781 -14.37 -5.28 28.59
N ILE A 782 -14.16 -4.10 29.18
CA ILE A 782 -15.04 -3.54 30.19
C ILE A 782 -16.15 -2.73 29.50
N THR A 783 -17.36 -3.27 29.50
CA THR A 783 -18.54 -2.65 28.85
C THR A 783 -19.48 -1.95 29.83
N LYS A 784 -19.24 -2.04 31.14
CA LYS A 784 -20.08 -1.44 32.17
C LYS A 784 -19.21 -0.79 33.26
N THR A 785 -19.59 0.41 33.67
CA THR A 785 -18.91 1.13 34.74
C THR A 785 -19.10 0.41 36.07
N VAL A 786 -18.02 -0.17 36.60
CA VAL A 786 -17.96 -0.74 37.95
C VAL A 786 -17.31 0.26 38.91
N ASP A 787 -16.26 0.96 38.47
CA ASP A 787 -15.60 2.04 39.20
C ASP A 787 -15.83 3.39 38.50
N GLN A 788 -16.25 4.40 39.26
CA GLN A 788 -16.42 5.77 38.75
C GLN A 788 -15.07 6.43 38.41
N GLY A 789 -13.97 5.95 38.99
CA GLY A 789 -12.61 6.36 38.63
C GLY A 789 -12.16 5.83 37.26
N ALA A 790 -12.80 4.80 36.72
CA ALA A 790 -12.49 4.21 35.42
C ALA A 790 -13.79 3.85 34.65
N PRO A 791 -14.49 4.85 34.10
CA PRO A 791 -15.80 4.65 33.48
C PRO A 791 -15.75 3.84 32.19
N ALA A 792 -16.85 3.14 31.90
CA ALA A 792 -17.08 2.46 30.62
C ALA A 792 -18.13 3.21 29.78
N ILE A 793 -17.90 3.28 28.47
CA ILE A 793 -18.82 3.82 27.46
C ILE A 793 -19.11 2.73 26.45
N TYR A 794 -20.33 2.22 26.46
CA TYR A 794 -20.82 1.23 25.50
C TYR A 794 -21.67 1.92 24.44
N ILE A 795 -21.25 1.85 23.18
CA ILE A 795 -21.83 2.62 22.07
C ILE A 795 -22.67 1.67 21.20
N GLU A 796 -23.99 1.87 21.19
CA GLU A 796 -24.85 0.99 20.40
C GLU A 796 -24.71 1.25 18.89
N GLY A 797 -24.53 0.16 18.13
CA GLY A 797 -24.52 0.15 16.67
C GLY A 797 -23.19 0.55 16.02
N THR A 798 -22.11 0.68 16.79
CA THR A 798 -20.79 1.02 16.24
C THR A 798 -19.82 -0.14 16.32
N ALA A 799 -18.92 -0.21 15.33
CA ALA A 799 -17.91 -1.25 15.22
C ALA A 799 -16.61 -0.88 15.94
N HIS A 800 -15.57 -1.65 15.64
CA HIS A 800 -14.29 -1.61 16.31
C HIS A 800 -13.62 -0.23 16.22
N CYS A 801 -13.28 0.35 17.36
CA CYS A 801 -12.61 1.65 17.48
C CYS A 801 -13.29 2.86 16.82
N ALA A 802 -14.60 2.78 16.48
CA ALA A 802 -15.32 3.82 15.74
C ALA A 802 -15.18 5.24 16.33
N ASN A 803 -15.04 5.35 17.65
CA ASN A 803 -14.88 6.63 18.37
C ASN A 803 -13.57 7.36 18.06
N MET A 804 -12.52 6.65 17.68
CA MET A 804 -11.20 7.23 17.41
C MET A 804 -11.14 7.95 16.06
N TYR A 805 -11.92 7.47 15.10
CA TYR A 805 -11.97 8.05 13.76
C TYR A 805 -12.57 9.47 13.77
N PRO A 806 -12.24 10.31 12.77
CA PRO A 806 -12.84 11.63 12.65
C PRO A 806 -14.36 11.54 12.55
N PRO A 807 -15.08 12.53 13.08
CA PRO A 807 -16.54 12.54 13.01
C PRO A 807 -17.03 12.80 11.59
N THR A 808 -18.18 12.21 11.26
CA THR A 808 -18.88 12.42 9.99
C THR A 808 -20.32 12.88 10.23
N ASP A 809 -20.92 13.52 9.24
CA ASP A 809 -22.33 13.97 9.33
C ASP A 809 -23.29 12.79 9.54
N THR A 810 -22.94 11.62 8.98
CA THR A 810 -23.69 10.37 9.03
C THR A 810 -23.50 9.57 10.33
N ASP A 811 -22.67 10.03 11.26
CA ASP A 811 -22.43 9.30 12.51
C ASP A 811 -23.70 9.13 13.34
N LEU A 812 -23.81 7.95 13.96
CA LEU A 812 -24.89 7.64 14.88
C LEU A 812 -24.92 8.65 16.05
N PRO A 813 -26.11 9.05 16.55
CA PRO A 813 -26.21 9.95 17.68
C PRO A 813 -25.45 9.47 18.92
N GLN A 814 -25.41 8.16 19.17
CA GLN A 814 -24.66 7.59 20.28
C GLN A 814 -23.14 7.73 20.12
N LEU A 815 -22.62 7.60 18.89
CA LEU A 815 -21.20 7.82 18.60
C LEU A 815 -20.80 9.28 18.85
N LYS A 816 -21.64 10.23 18.46
CA LYS A 816 -21.44 11.66 18.73
C LYS A 816 -21.40 11.94 20.24
N ALA A 817 -22.40 11.43 20.97
CA ALA A 817 -22.46 11.58 22.42
C ALA A 817 -21.27 10.93 23.15
N ALA A 818 -20.80 9.76 22.68
CA ALA A 818 -19.64 9.09 23.25
C ALA A 818 -18.36 9.93 23.09
N ARG A 819 -18.12 10.53 21.91
CA ARG A 819 -16.95 11.41 21.71
C ARG A 819 -17.00 12.64 22.61
N GLU A 820 -18.18 13.26 22.78
CA GLU A 820 -18.36 14.38 23.71
C GLU A 820 -18.08 13.94 25.16
N GLN A 821 -18.59 12.80 25.60
CA GLN A 821 -18.36 12.27 26.94
C GLN A 821 -16.88 11.95 27.20
N ILE A 822 -16.18 11.36 26.22
CA ILE A 822 -14.73 11.09 26.30
C ILE A 822 -13.96 12.40 26.48
N ASP A 823 -14.26 13.40 25.65
CA ASP A 823 -13.61 14.71 25.71
C ASP A 823 -13.87 15.44 27.04
N GLU A 824 -15.08 15.35 27.59
CA GLU A 824 -15.43 15.88 28.91
C GLU A 824 -14.67 15.20 30.05
N LEU A 825 -14.52 13.87 29.99
CA LEU A 825 -13.74 13.10 30.97
C LEU A 825 -12.26 13.50 30.94
N ILE A 826 -11.65 13.56 29.76
CA ILE A 826 -10.26 14.02 29.58
C ILE A 826 -10.12 15.43 30.11
N GLY A 827 -11.02 16.34 29.73
CA GLY A 827 -11.03 17.72 30.22
C GLY A 827 -11.17 17.82 31.74
N SER A 828 -11.90 16.90 32.37
CA SER A 828 -12.02 16.84 33.83
C SER A 828 -10.69 16.43 34.50
N TRP A 829 -9.97 15.45 33.96
CA TRP A 829 -8.67 15.01 34.48
C TRP A 829 -7.59 16.09 34.33
N LEU A 830 -7.65 16.86 33.25
CA LEU A 830 -6.70 17.94 32.98
C LEU A 830 -6.90 19.17 33.87
N LYS A 831 -8.10 19.41 34.41
CA LYS A 831 -8.40 20.57 35.29
C LYS A 831 -7.89 20.44 36.73
N VAL A 832 -7.56 19.23 37.18
CA VAL A 832 -7.26 18.91 38.59
C VAL A 832 -5.88 19.39 39.03
#